data_AF-A0A924J5X7-F1
#
_entry.id   AF-A0A924J5X7-F1
#
_cell.length_a   1.000
_cell.length_b   1.000
_cell.length_c   1.000
_cell.angle_alpha   90.00
_cell.angle_beta   90.00
_cell.angle_gamma   90.00
#
_symmetry.space_group_name_H-M   'P 1'
#
loop_
_entity.id
_entity.type
_entity.pdbx_description
1 polymer ?
#
loop_
_entity_poly.entity_id
_entity_poly.type
_entity_poly.pdbx_seq_one_letter_code
_entity_poly.pdbx_strand_id
1 'polypeptide(L)'
;MHTRSAFLLLLAAAPKLSAQSPTRTAFTANDALDVVTAQVNDLSHDGRWLLTTIASRRDGLGVDYRRDTDPTYLRVSSSRLRVIDTRDGNARDVFPTPRTVRSPVWSPDAARVGALMLRDDRLEPVIWDRATGRTRTLPVPAGFYVAESSDLKWSNDGTRIVVALRTEAWKRAAAAEFARMTRGPVFVQDGSDAFLTWDKLRREGNVRAVHTIDVTSGRATELLPMGMYAQFQLTEDDSLVTWTDDVTKKTDYDVIFGSETKLMARRVSGGAPMIVLPTSKGISSPIWSRDGRRVAYARDGRVFMRAIGDTVPRQVAGPDSATAARLAADTTVYGRATRTAARFSVLRWSPVGDALLVSNAEGLWIAPVDRSAMTMVVATNDTVLTTPRVLPVAWSEDGRFVYLSNASRSTWERGIVRFDRRRSMLETLAKDARLYGAVRLSRSGDVLVFSSGDGNRPQDLHAADAAMQNARQLTTLNPTLTSKTLASTKLITYRDADGATRYGVVYLPAGHVATKKYPTLFSVYEDFFDDTFDASLNVLASQGYVVVKPSVGFETGYPGEAWLKGVTAAANALIDAGIADSARLGVYGTSYGGYATNLLITQTKRFRAAVNVSGKVDMVSFYTDSPRLGVRNVHAAEKSQDRIGATLWEAPQKYIAQSAIFFADRITTPLLLVTGAQDPNVPADNTREMYYALRRLGKPVTWVNYMNSGHGTPGTTAEDFIDYHDRIGAFFDRHLKGSSTSTIVEATSLTGQPLYRPEPQGAAREKMEVQLADARRAYTATPTNADSIIWLGRRTAYMGRFNEAIEIYTQGIAAHPSDARLFRHRGHRYLSTRQLPKAIADFERAYALTQGTPDQVEPDGQPNARNIPTSSLQGNIRYHLGLAYYLNGQFDKALPFYREDVAAARGNNDMLVATSHWLYMTLRRLHRDAEAAAVLAPITASMDVIENGAYHRLLLLYKGTLREQDLLKNFGADGSLEDITTAYGVGNWHLYNGRTAEADALFTRIVAAKSQWASFGYLTAEAERARAAVQ
;
A
#
# COMPACT_ATOMS: atom_id res chain seq x y z
N MET A 1 -37.48 -68.58 26.77
CA MET A 1 -37.78 -67.24 27.32
C MET A 1 -37.07 -66.19 26.49
N HIS A 2 -37.81 -65.15 26.10
CA HIS A 2 -37.46 -63.98 25.26
C HIS A 2 -37.13 -64.21 23.78
N THR A 3 -38.22 -64.30 23.02
CA THR A 3 -38.39 -64.18 21.58
C THR A 3 -38.16 -62.75 21.07
N ARG A 4 -37.46 -62.65 19.93
CA ARG A 4 -37.28 -61.44 19.13
C ARG A 4 -38.56 -61.16 18.31
N SER A 5 -39.05 -59.92 18.34
CA SER A 5 -39.96 -59.37 17.33
C SER A 5 -39.51 -57.97 16.93
N ALA A 6 -39.49 -57.76 15.62
CA ALA A 6 -39.07 -56.55 14.93
C ALA A 6 -40.12 -55.43 15.02
N PHE A 7 -39.65 -54.18 15.09
CA PHE A 7 -40.46 -52.98 14.83
C PHE A 7 -39.82 -52.19 13.69
N LEU A 8 -40.58 -52.02 12.59
CA LEU A 8 -40.28 -51.09 11.51
C LEU A 8 -40.46 -49.65 12.03
N LEU A 9 -39.47 -48.80 11.77
CA LEU A 9 -39.60 -47.34 11.86
C LEU A 9 -39.22 -46.74 10.51
N LEU A 10 -40.22 -46.20 9.81
CA LEU A 10 -40.04 -45.35 8.62
C LEU A 10 -39.32 -44.05 9.04
N LEU A 11 -38.06 -43.91 8.62
CA LEU A 11 -37.34 -42.64 8.66
C LEU A 11 -37.55 -41.93 7.32
N ALA A 12 -38.34 -40.86 7.35
CA ALA A 12 -38.43 -39.90 6.25
C ALA A 12 -37.05 -39.23 6.06
N ALA A 13 -36.44 -39.43 4.90
CA ALA A 13 -35.22 -38.74 4.52
C ALA A 13 -35.52 -37.27 4.21
N ALA A 14 -35.23 -36.39 5.17
CA ALA A 14 -35.11 -34.96 4.87
C ALA A 14 -33.84 -34.73 4.02
N PRO A 15 -33.90 -33.97 2.92
CA PRO A 15 -32.71 -33.66 2.14
C PRO A 15 -31.77 -32.83 3.00
N LYS A 16 -30.55 -33.33 3.22
CA LYS A 16 -29.46 -32.54 3.78
C LYS A 16 -29.20 -31.39 2.79
N LEU A 17 -29.65 -30.19 3.12
CA LEU A 17 -29.12 -28.96 2.56
C LEU A 17 -27.62 -28.93 2.88
N SER A 18 -26.79 -29.34 1.93
CA SER A 18 -25.37 -29.00 1.97
C SER A 18 -25.31 -27.48 1.88
N ALA A 19 -25.00 -26.82 2.99
CA ALA A 19 -24.63 -25.41 2.95
C ALA A 19 -23.43 -25.28 1.99
N GLN A 20 -23.67 -24.74 0.79
CA GLN A 20 -22.59 -24.31 -0.09
C GLN A 20 -21.75 -23.33 0.74
N SER A 21 -20.48 -23.68 0.97
CA SER A 21 -19.55 -22.75 1.60
C SER A 21 -19.54 -21.46 0.77
N PRO A 22 -19.67 -20.27 1.39
CA PRO A 22 -19.74 -19.02 0.65
C PRO A 22 -18.52 -18.89 -0.27
N THR A 23 -18.78 -18.58 -1.54
CA THR A 23 -17.76 -18.45 -2.58
C THR A 23 -16.81 -17.31 -2.21
N ARG A 24 -15.56 -17.62 -1.87
CA ARG A 24 -14.54 -16.59 -1.55
C ARG A 24 -14.16 -15.82 -2.81
N THR A 25 -13.97 -14.50 -2.69
CA THR A 25 -13.58 -13.61 -3.81
C THR A 25 -12.06 -13.36 -3.85
N ALA A 26 -11.55 -12.87 -4.97
CA ALA A 26 -10.14 -12.47 -5.09
C ALA A 26 -9.81 -11.26 -4.21
N PHE A 27 -8.58 -11.18 -3.69
CA PHE A 27 -8.10 -10.00 -2.97
C PHE A 27 -7.64 -8.92 -3.95
N THR A 28 -8.19 -7.71 -3.82
CA THR A 28 -7.99 -6.61 -4.78
C THR A 28 -7.14 -5.47 -4.20
N ALA A 29 -6.68 -4.56 -5.07
CA ALA A 29 -5.98 -3.35 -4.63
C ALA A 29 -6.84 -2.46 -3.73
N ASN A 30 -8.16 -2.43 -3.93
CA ASN A 30 -9.05 -1.72 -3.02
C ASN A 30 -9.14 -2.42 -1.65
N ASP A 31 -9.23 -3.75 -1.61
CA ASP A 31 -9.18 -4.50 -0.34
C ASP A 31 -7.87 -4.24 0.42
N ALA A 32 -6.76 -4.08 -0.29
CA ALA A 32 -5.45 -3.73 0.29
C ALA A 32 -5.43 -2.36 0.98
N LEU A 33 -6.27 -1.40 0.57
CA LEU A 33 -6.43 -0.11 1.24
C LEU A 33 -7.17 -0.25 2.58
N ASP A 34 -8.06 -1.23 2.68
CA ASP A 34 -8.96 -1.46 3.81
C ASP A 34 -8.39 -2.42 4.87
N VAL A 35 -7.20 -2.98 4.64
CA VAL A 35 -6.52 -3.79 5.67
C VAL A 35 -6.19 -2.90 6.86
N VAL A 36 -6.72 -3.28 8.01
CA VAL A 36 -6.55 -2.60 9.28
C VAL A 36 -5.36 -3.19 10.03
N THR A 37 -4.54 -2.33 10.61
CA THR A 37 -3.45 -2.72 11.51
C THR A 37 -3.61 -2.01 12.86
N ALA A 38 -3.03 -2.62 13.89
CA ALA A 38 -3.02 -2.07 15.24
C ALA A 38 -1.59 -1.82 15.70
N GLN A 39 -1.34 -0.63 16.24
CA GLN A 39 -0.10 -0.26 16.90
C GLN A 39 -0.33 -0.15 18.41
N VAL A 40 0.43 -0.91 19.18
CA VAL A 40 0.49 -0.77 20.64
C VAL A 40 1.21 0.53 20.97
N ASN A 41 0.51 1.48 21.60
CA ASN A 41 1.11 2.75 22.03
C ASN A 41 1.65 2.66 23.46
N ASP A 42 0.82 2.16 24.38
CA ASP A 42 1.15 2.12 25.81
C ASP A 42 0.33 1.05 26.54
N LEU A 43 0.83 0.60 27.70
CA LEU A 43 0.21 -0.39 28.55
C LEU A 43 0.24 0.13 29.99
N SER A 44 -0.90 0.13 30.67
CA SER A 44 -0.96 0.54 32.08
C SER A 44 0.02 -0.26 32.94
N HIS A 45 0.47 0.32 34.06
CA HIS A 45 1.47 -0.32 34.92
C HIS A 45 1.05 -1.71 35.41
N ASP A 46 -0.23 -1.89 35.74
CA ASP A 46 -0.84 -3.16 36.13
C ASP A 46 -1.11 -4.12 34.95
N GLY A 47 -0.90 -3.68 33.71
CA GLY A 47 -1.12 -4.47 32.51
C GLY A 47 -2.58 -4.63 32.09
N ARG A 48 -3.53 -4.01 32.81
CA ARG A 48 -4.97 -4.19 32.53
C ARG A 48 -5.46 -3.42 31.31
N TRP A 49 -4.88 -2.25 31.02
CA TRP A 49 -5.40 -1.33 30.02
C TRP A 49 -4.38 -1.08 28.92
N LEU A 50 -4.68 -1.61 27.74
CA LEU A 50 -3.86 -1.46 26.55
C LEU A 50 -4.37 -0.27 25.71
N LEU A 51 -3.48 0.65 25.38
CA LEU A 51 -3.76 1.79 24.53
C LEU A 51 -3.25 1.53 23.11
N THR A 52 -4.14 1.51 22.13
CA THR A 52 -3.85 1.07 20.76
C THR A 52 -4.35 2.07 19.74
N THR A 53 -3.54 2.33 18.71
CA THR A 53 -3.93 3.07 17.52
C THR A 53 -4.31 2.08 16.43
N ILE A 54 -5.50 2.21 15.88
CA ILE A 54 -6.03 1.33 14.84
C ILE A 54 -6.28 2.17 13.59
N ALA A 55 -5.68 1.76 12.48
CA ALA A 55 -5.81 2.45 11.19
C ALA A 55 -5.67 1.48 10.02
N SER A 56 -6.37 1.80 8.93
CA SER A 56 -6.18 1.23 7.60
C SER A 56 -5.21 2.10 6.79
N ARG A 57 -4.78 1.60 5.62
CA ARG A 57 -4.00 2.44 4.69
C ARG A 57 -4.83 3.62 4.17
N ARG A 58 -6.16 3.45 4.04
CA ARG A 58 -7.08 4.51 3.63
C ARG A 58 -7.06 5.72 4.56
N ASP A 59 -6.86 5.49 5.85
CA ASP A 59 -6.80 6.57 6.86
C ASP A 59 -5.51 7.42 6.77
N GLY A 60 -4.52 6.97 6.00
CA GLY A 60 -3.26 7.66 5.73
C GLY A 60 -3.15 8.30 4.35
N LEU A 61 -4.25 8.36 3.58
CA LEU A 61 -4.28 9.05 2.28
C LEU A 61 -4.27 10.59 2.46
N GLY A 62 -3.97 11.32 1.38
CA GLY A 62 -3.95 12.80 1.36
C GLY A 62 -2.63 13.44 1.81
N VAL A 63 -1.55 12.67 1.88
CA VAL A 63 -0.21 13.19 2.25
C VAL A 63 0.33 14.14 1.18
N ASP A 64 0.77 15.33 1.58
CA ASP A 64 1.46 16.29 0.73
C ASP A 64 2.97 16.16 0.86
N TYR A 65 3.54 15.27 0.03
CA TYR A 65 4.98 15.03 -0.03
C TYR A 65 5.82 16.24 -0.45
N ARG A 66 5.20 17.32 -0.96
CA ARG A 66 5.94 18.56 -1.28
C ARG A 66 6.56 19.18 -0.04
N ARG A 67 5.94 18.99 1.14
CA ARG A 67 6.36 19.56 2.42
C ARG A 67 7.27 18.62 3.23
N ASP A 68 7.72 17.52 2.65
CA ASP A 68 8.70 16.66 3.33
C ASP A 68 9.93 17.47 3.71
N THR A 69 10.35 17.34 4.97
CA THR A 69 11.46 18.05 5.63
C THR A 69 11.23 19.51 6.02
N ASP A 70 10.04 20.08 5.73
CA ASP A 70 9.56 21.28 6.40
C ASP A 70 9.31 20.95 7.90
N PRO A 71 10.02 21.56 8.85
CA PRO A 71 9.89 21.24 10.27
C PRO A 71 8.56 21.77 10.86
N THR A 72 7.77 22.49 10.06
CA THR A 72 6.39 22.93 10.36
C THR A 72 5.32 22.02 9.75
N TYR A 73 5.72 20.99 8.97
CA TYR A 73 4.79 20.10 8.30
C TYR A 73 4.35 18.95 9.20
N LEU A 74 3.03 18.80 9.34
CA LEU A 74 2.40 17.66 10.00
C LEU A 74 1.86 16.71 8.95
N ARG A 75 2.40 15.49 8.92
CA ARG A 75 1.79 14.40 8.15
C ARG A 75 0.47 14.02 8.82
N VAL A 76 -0.62 14.27 8.12
CA VAL A 76 -1.97 13.98 8.61
C VAL A 76 -2.29 12.52 8.32
N SER A 77 -2.57 11.75 9.36
CA SER A 77 -3.14 10.42 9.24
C SER A 77 -4.16 10.26 10.35
N SER A 78 -5.41 10.01 9.96
CA SER A 78 -6.47 9.76 10.91
C SER A 78 -6.33 8.36 11.48
N SER A 79 -6.72 8.18 12.74
CA SER A 79 -6.72 6.85 13.35
C SER A 79 -7.72 6.77 14.48
N ARG A 80 -8.11 5.54 14.84
CA ARG A 80 -8.91 5.29 16.04
C ARG A 80 -7.99 4.98 17.20
N LEU A 81 -7.95 5.87 18.18
CA LEU A 81 -7.31 5.60 19.46
C LEU A 81 -8.29 4.85 20.35
N ARG A 82 -7.88 3.66 20.83
CA ARG A 82 -8.74 2.74 21.57
C ARG A 82 -8.07 2.26 22.85
N VAL A 83 -8.85 2.15 23.91
CA VAL A 83 -8.48 1.50 25.15
C VAL A 83 -9.11 0.11 25.18
N ILE A 84 -8.30 -0.91 25.43
CA ILE A 84 -8.70 -2.32 25.47
C ILE A 84 -8.40 -2.87 26.88
N ASP A 85 -9.37 -3.50 27.53
CA ASP A 85 -9.15 -4.28 28.76
C ASP A 85 -8.50 -5.61 28.37
N THR A 86 -7.30 -5.88 28.88
CA THR A 86 -6.52 -7.07 28.52
C THR A 86 -7.10 -8.36 29.08
N ARG A 87 -8.11 -8.28 29.96
CA ARG A 87 -8.72 -9.46 30.59
C ARG A 87 -9.81 -10.09 29.73
N ASP A 88 -10.55 -9.29 28.97
CA ASP A 88 -11.70 -9.76 28.19
C ASP A 88 -11.71 -9.23 26.74
N GLY A 89 -10.80 -8.32 26.38
CA GLY A 89 -10.75 -7.70 25.06
C GLY A 89 -11.81 -6.60 24.87
N ASN A 90 -12.61 -6.28 25.90
CA ASN A 90 -13.57 -5.20 25.83
C ASN A 90 -12.86 -3.89 25.54
N ALA A 91 -13.35 -3.16 24.55
CA ALA A 91 -12.67 -1.99 24.06
C ALA A 91 -13.59 -0.79 23.90
N ARG A 92 -13.02 0.39 24.05
CA ARG A 92 -13.72 1.65 23.83
C ARG A 92 -12.83 2.65 23.13
N ASP A 93 -13.42 3.40 22.21
CA ASP A 93 -12.71 4.47 21.52
C ASP A 93 -12.52 5.66 22.48
N VAL A 94 -11.34 6.26 22.45
CA VAL A 94 -11.00 7.45 23.26
C VAL A 94 -11.75 8.68 22.72
N PHE A 95 -11.89 8.75 21.39
CA PHE A 95 -12.62 9.80 20.69
C PHE A 95 -13.82 9.21 19.93
N PRO A 96 -14.96 9.93 19.83
CA PRO A 96 -16.15 9.41 19.14
C PRO A 96 -15.95 9.13 17.64
N THR A 97 -15.03 9.86 17.01
CA THR A 97 -14.67 9.70 15.60
C THR A 97 -13.15 9.59 15.47
N PRO A 98 -12.62 8.97 14.39
CA PRO A 98 -11.19 8.95 14.13
C PRO A 98 -10.57 10.35 14.14
N ARG A 99 -9.37 10.47 14.72
CA ARG A 99 -8.63 11.73 14.85
C ARG A 99 -7.16 11.53 14.50
N THR A 100 -6.50 12.59 14.08
CA THR A 100 -5.04 12.62 13.96
C THR A 100 -4.46 12.91 15.34
N VAL A 101 -3.86 11.89 15.94
CA VAL A 101 -3.38 11.90 17.33
C VAL A 101 -1.93 11.43 17.38
N ARG A 102 -1.12 12.03 18.25
CA ARG A 102 0.28 11.68 18.46
C ARG A 102 0.59 11.49 19.94
N SER A 103 1.58 10.63 20.19
CA SER A 103 2.12 10.31 21.51
C SER A 103 1.05 10.04 22.58
N PRO A 104 0.05 9.17 22.32
CA PRO A 104 -0.94 8.82 23.33
C PRO A 104 -0.30 7.94 24.43
N VAL A 105 -0.49 8.31 25.70
CA VAL A 105 0.18 7.69 26.85
C VAL A 105 -0.71 7.73 28.10
N TRP A 106 -0.66 6.67 28.91
CA TRP A 106 -1.37 6.59 30.18
C TRP A 106 -0.76 7.48 31.25
N SER A 107 -1.61 8.08 32.10
CA SER A 107 -1.17 8.54 33.42
C SER A 107 -0.67 7.35 34.24
N PRO A 108 0.23 7.55 35.22
CA PRO A 108 0.79 6.45 36.03
C PRO A 108 -0.23 5.55 36.73
N ASP A 109 -1.40 6.12 37.10
CA ASP A 109 -2.54 5.42 37.71
C ASP A 109 -3.52 4.81 36.68
N ALA A 110 -3.25 4.99 35.38
CA ALA A 110 -4.10 4.64 34.25
C ALA A 110 -5.52 5.25 34.29
N ALA A 111 -5.77 6.27 35.11
CA ALA A 111 -7.07 6.94 35.17
C ALA A 111 -7.29 7.86 33.96
N ARG A 112 -6.23 8.31 33.29
CA ARG A 112 -6.31 9.29 32.20
C ARG A 112 -5.37 8.93 31.05
N VAL A 113 -5.76 9.31 29.83
CA VAL A 113 -4.89 9.26 28.65
C VAL A 113 -4.52 10.68 28.26
N GLY A 114 -3.23 10.95 28.13
CA GLY A 114 -2.71 12.18 27.55
C GLY A 114 -2.35 11.94 26.09
N ALA A 115 -2.67 12.86 25.19
CA ALA A 115 -2.28 12.80 23.79
C ALA A 115 -2.16 14.19 23.16
N LEU A 116 -1.50 14.27 21.99
CA LEU A 116 -1.46 15.47 21.16
C LEU A 116 -2.43 15.30 19.99
N MET A 117 -3.52 16.06 19.95
CA MET A 117 -4.51 15.99 18.87
C MET A 117 -4.33 17.15 17.90
N LEU A 118 -4.34 16.84 16.60
CA LEU A 118 -4.31 17.85 15.55
C LEU A 118 -5.70 18.50 15.37
N ARG A 119 -5.76 19.84 15.46
CA ARG A 119 -6.90 20.69 15.12
C ARG A 119 -6.41 21.94 14.40
N ASP A 120 -7.03 22.30 13.28
CA ASP A 120 -6.69 23.50 12.50
C ASP A 120 -5.18 23.69 12.23
N ASP A 121 -4.50 22.61 11.82
CA ASP A 121 -3.04 22.54 11.57
C ASP A 121 -2.14 22.82 12.81
N ARG A 122 -2.70 22.61 14.02
CA ARG A 122 -2.00 22.72 15.30
C ARG A 122 -2.20 21.49 16.17
N LEU A 123 -1.13 21.07 16.84
CA LEU A 123 -1.22 20.06 17.89
C LEU A 123 -1.69 20.72 19.20
N GLU A 124 -2.71 20.14 19.81
CA GLU A 124 -3.23 20.55 21.12
C GLU A 124 -3.05 19.41 22.12
N PRO A 125 -2.56 19.68 23.34
CA PRO A 125 -2.52 18.67 24.40
C PRO A 125 -3.94 18.39 24.88
N VAL A 126 -4.34 17.12 24.88
CA VAL A 126 -5.66 16.67 25.32
C VAL A 126 -5.54 15.59 26.38
N ILE A 127 -6.40 15.67 27.38
CA ILE A 127 -6.55 14.70 28.45
C ILE A 127 -7.92 14.06 28.34
N TRP A 128 -7.96 12.75 28.24
CA TRP A 128 -9.18 11.96 28.30
C TRP A 128 -9.26 11.22 29.63
N ASP A 129 -10.43 11.28 30.26
CA ASP A 129 -10.69 10.67 31.56
C ASP A 129 -11.33 9.29 31.42
N ARG A 130 -10.75 8.28 32.06
CA ARG A 130 -11.21 6.89 31.90
C ARG A 130 -12.56 6.65 32.60
N ALA A 131 -12.84 7.29 33.72
CA ALA A 131 -14.09 7.04 34.44
C ALA A 131 -15.30 7.64 33.69
N THR A 132 -15.15 8.86 33.16
CA THR A 132 -16.24 9.62 32.57
C THR A 132 -16.30 9.54 31.04
N GLY A 133 -15.20 9.13 30.38
CA GLY A 133 -15.07 9.12 28.93
C GLY A 133 -14.96 10.53 28.31
N ARG A 134 -14.82 11.58 29.14
CA ARG A 134 -14.76 12.97 28.67
C ARG A 134 -13.33 13.36 28.29
N THR A 135 -13.21 14.19 27.27
CA THR A 135 -11.94 14.81 26.85
C THR A 135 -11.92 16.29 27.23
N ARG A 136 -10.76 16.78 27.68
CA ARG A 136 -10.49 18.21 27.85
C ARG A 136 -9.17 18.58 27.17
N THR A 137 -9.17 19.69 26.45
CA THR A 137 -7.96 20.31 25.92
C THR A 137 -7.28 21.16 27.00
N LEU A 138 -5.95 21.08 27.10
CA LEU A 138 -5.16 21.92 27.99
C LEU A 138 -4.64 23.15 27.25
N PRO A 139 -4.64 24.32 27.89
CA PRO A 139 -4.11 25.53 27.28
C PRO A 139 -2.59 25.46 27.16
N VAL A 140 -2.05 26.12 26.13
CA VAL A 140 -0.62 26.40 25.98
C VAL A 140 -0.34 27.87 26.32
N PRO A 141 0.85 28.22 26.85
CA PRO A 141 1.24 29.60 27.08
C PRO A 141 1.03 30.51 25.86
N ALA A 142 0.63 31.76 26.10
CA ALA A 142 0.46 32.74 25.03
C ALA A 142 1.77 32.92 24.23
N GLY A 143 1.66 33.01 22.90
CA GLY A 143 2.80 33.11 21.99
C GLY A 143 3.49 31.80 21.64
N PHE A 144 3.09 30.69 22.29
CA PHE A 144 3.58 29.35 22.00
C PHE A 144 2.51 28.47 21.34
N TYR A 145 2.99 27.43 20.65
CA TYR A 145 2.21 26.29 20.20
C TYR A 145 2.99 25.00 20.44
N VAL A 146 2.32 23.85 20.44
CA VAL A 146 3.00 22.55 20.59
C VAL A 146 3.84 22.26 19.36
N ALA A 147 5.14 22.02 19.56
CA ALA A 147 6.06 21.72 18.48
C ALA A 147 5.58 20.50 17.68
N GLU A 148 5.68 20.54 16.35
CA GLU A 148 5.34 19.40 15.48
C GLU A 148 6.19 18.15 15.78
N SER A 149 7.35 18.31 16.41
CA SER A 149 8.22 17.23 16.89
C SER A 149 8.07 16.91 18.38
N SER A 150 7.06 17.48 19.05
CA SER A 150 6.81 17.22 20.47
C SER A 150 6.31 15.80 20.71
N ASP A 151 6.80 15.21 21.78
CA ASP A 151 6.12 14.11 22.47
C ASP A 151 5.24 14.67 23.60
N LEU A 152 4.43 13.80 24.21
CA LEU A 152 3.74 14.05 25.47
C LEU A 152 4.16 12.98 26.47
N LYS A 153 4.55 13.41 27.66
CA LYS A 153 4.91 12.52 28.78
C LYS A 153 4.16 12.95 30.04
N TRP A 154 3.88 12.02 30.95
CA TRP A 154 3.35 12.35 32.27
C TRP A 154 4.48 12.58 33.28
N SER A 155 4.25 13.44 34.27
CA SER A 155 4.97 13.36 35.54
C SER A 155 4.62 12.05 36.24
N ASN A 156 5.54 11.53 37.05
CA ASN A 156 5.34 10.26 37.75
C ASN A 156 4.26 10.34 38.84
N ASP A 157 3.98 11.53 39.36
CA ASP A 157 2.82 11.79 40.23
C ASP A 157 1.47 11.87 39.48
N GLY A 158 1.48 11.87 38.14
CA GLY A 158 0.28 11.96 37.30
C GLY A 158 -0.43 13.31 37.31
N THR A 159 0.16 14.36 37.92
CA THR A 159 -0.47 15.69 38.03
C THR A 159 -0.16 16.62 36.88
N ARG A 160 0.90 16.35 36.11
CA ARG A 160 1.38 17.21 35.02
C ARG A 160 1.68 16.39 33.77
N ILE A 161 1.60 17.07 32.63
CA ILE A 161 2.18 16.58 31.37
C ILE A 161 3.38 17.42 30.99
N VAL A 162 4.35 16.82 30.30
CA VAL A 162 5.51 17.49 29.72
C VAL A 162 5.36 17.54 28.21
N VAL A 163 5.46 18.73 27.64
CA VAL A 163 5.37 18.99 26.19
C VAL A 163 6.47 19.93 25.74
N ALA A 164 6.90 19.78 24.49
CA ALA A 164 7.78 20.72 23.84
C ALA A 164 6.98 21.75 23.04
N LEU A 165 7.32 23.02 23.22
CA LEU A 165 6.64 24.16 22.64
C LEU A 165 7.58 24.95 21.73
N ARG A 166 7.01 25.66 20.76
CA ARG A 166 7.72 26.61 19.89
C ARG A 166 6.94 27.90 19.77
N THR A 167 7.63 28.95 19.30
CA THR A 167 7.04 30.27 19.09
C THR A 167 6.53 30.42 17.66
N GLU A 168 5.50 31.24 17.47
CA GLU A 168 4.99 31.60 16.14
C GLU A 168 6.06 32.25 15.25
N ALA A 169 7.00 32.99 15.86
CA ALA A 169 8.12 33.60 15.15
C ALA A 169 9.04 32.54 14.53
N TRP A 170 9.34 31.47 15.28
CA TRP A 170 10.10 30.33 14.75
C TRP A 170 9.35 29.66 13.60
N LYS A 171 8.03 29.43 13.73
CA LYS A 171 7.22 28.76 12.69
C LYS A 171 7.26 29.53 11.37
N ARG A 172 7.11 30.86 11.44
CA ARG A 172 7.20 31.73 10.26
C ARG A 172 8.59 31.72 9.62
N ALA A 173 9.65 31.77 10.43
CA ALA A 173 11.03 31.75 9.94
C ALA A 173 11.35 30.43 9.21
N ALA A 174 11.02 29.29 9.82
CA ALA A 174 11.23 27.98 9.21
C ALA A 174 10.42 27.78 7.92
N ALA A 175 9.14 28.19 7.92
CA ALA A 175 8.30 28.13 6.73
C ALA A 175 8.80 29.05 5.60
N ALA A 176 9.33 30.23 5.94
CA ALA A 176 9.93 31.14 4.96
C ALA A 176 11.21 30.55 4.35
N GLU A 177 12.06 29.90 5.16
CA GLU A 177 13.28 29.26 4.66
C GLU A 177 12.97 28.06 3.76
N PHE A 178 11.99 27.25 4.16
CA PHE A 178 11.46 26.19 3.32
C PHE A 178 10.91 26.72 1.99
N ALA A 179 10.10 27.79 2.03
CA ALA A 179 9.53 28.41 0.83
C ALA A 179 10.62 29.00 -0.07
N ARG A 180 11.67 29.60 0.50
CA ARG A 180 12.83 30.11 -0.24
C ARG A 180 13.51 29.01 -1.04
N MET A 181 13.74 27.85 -0.44
CA MET A 181 14.41 26.72 -1.13
C MET A 181 13.55 26.01 -2.16
N THR A 182 12.22 26.00 -1.99
CA THR A 182 11.32 25.19 -2.83
C THR A 182 10.56 25.97 -3.88
N ARG A 183 10.33 27.27 -3.63
CA ARG A 183 9.51 28.16 -4.47
C ARG A 183 10.14 29.53 -4.68
N GLY A 184 11.29 29.80 -4.07
CA GLY A 184 11.98 31.07 -4.26
C GLY A 184 12.43 31.24 -5.71
N PRO A 185 12.33 32.45 -6.28
CA PRO A 185 12.78 32.70 -7.66
C PRO A 185 14.29 32.50 -7.82
N VAL A 186 15.05 32.78 -6.76
CA VAL A 186 16.50 32.56 -6.65
C VAL A 186 16.82 32.17 -5.21
N PHE A 187 17.67 31.17 -5.02
CA PHE A 187 18.32 30.88 -3.74
C PHE A 187 19.83 30.72 -3.96
N VAL A 188 20.63 31.14 -2.97
CA VAL A 188 22.09 31.01 -2.97
C VAL A 188 22.48 30.07 -1.83
N GLN A 189 23.48 29.22 -2.07
CA GLN A 189 24.18 28.42 -1.07
C GLN A 189 25.68 28.59 -1.31
N ASP A 190 26.45 28.88 -0.26
CA ASP A 190 27.89 29.08 -0.35
C ASP A 190 28.63 27.90 0.29
N GLY A 191 29.73 27.44 -0.32
CA GLY A 191 30.51 26.33 0.21
C GLY A 191 31.23 26.63 1.54
N SER A 192 31.33 27.91 1.91
CA SER A 192 31.84 28.38 3.20
C SER A 192 30.80 28.33 4.32
N ASP A 193 29.51 28.14 4.00
CA ASP A 193 28.47 27.94 5.00
C ASP A 193 28.74 26.66 5.79
N ALA A 194 28.66 26.75 7.11
CA ALA A 194 28.90 25.60 7.98
C ALA A 194 27.90 24.46 7.71
N PHE A 195 26.70 24.77 7.23
CA PHE A 195 25.64 23.80 7.00
C PHE A 195 25.06 23.90 5.61
N LEU A 196 24.71 22.75 5.05
CA LEU A 196 23.73 22.70 3.98
C LEU A 196 22.39 23.25 4.48
N THR A 197 21.67 24.00 3.65
CA THR A 197 20.42 24.64 4.05
C THR A 197 19.37 23.62 4.51
N TRP A 198 19.23 22.49 3.81
CA TRP A 198 18.30 21.42 4.20
C TRP A 198 18.69 20.74 5.52
N ASP A 199 19.98 20.54 5.78
CA ASP A 199 20.46 20.00 7.06
C ASP A 199 20.17 21.00 8.19
N LYS A 200 20.42 22.30 7.96
CA LYS A 200 20.06 23.37 8.89
C LYS A 200 18.56 23.40 9.18
N LEU A 201 17.70 23.39 8.16
CA LEU A 201 16.24 23.44 8.32
C LEU A 201 15.71 22.23 9.11
N ARG A 202 16.20 21.01 8.80
CA ARG A 202 15.88 19.81 9.57
C ARG A 202 16.30 19.96 11.03
N ARG A 203 17.53 20.43 11.26
CA ARG A 203 18.10 20.67 12.58
C ARG A 203 17.34 21.73 13.38
N GLU A 204 16.83 22.77 12.74
CA GLU A 204 15.95 23.76 13.37
C GLU A 204 14.69 23.12 13.98
N GLY A 205 14.29 21.93 13.51
CA GLY A 205 13.29 21.09 14.16
C GLY A 205 13.62 20.68 15.61
N ASN A 206 14.84 20.87 16.10
CA ASN A 206 15.20 20.67 17.50
C ASN A 206 15.05 21.94 18.35
N VAL A 207 14.82 23.10 17.75
CA VAL A 207 14.62 24.37 18.46
C VAL A 207 13.25 24.37 19.11
N ARG A 208 13.21 24.30 20.44
CA ARG A 208 11.99 24.21 21.25
C ARG A 208 12.26 24.58 22.72
N ALA A 209 11.22 25.02 23.42
CA ALA A 209 11.19 25.08 24.88
C ALA A 209 10.48 23.84 25.40
N VAL A 210 10.74 23.45 26.66
CA VAL A 210 10.05 22.33 27.29
C VAL A 210 9.26 22.85 28.49
N HIS A 211 8.00 22.51 28.59
CA HIS A 211 7.10 22.96 29.64
C HIS A 211 6.38 21.79 30.30
N THR A 212 6.13 21.90 31.60
CA THR A 212 5.08 21.13 32.26
C THR A 212 3.77 21.88 32.21
N ILE A 213 2.65 21.18 32.05
CA ILE A 213 1.30 21.73 32.19
C ILE A 213 0.57 20.92 33.26
N ASP A 214 0.17 21.59 34.34
CA ASP A 214 -0.67 20.99 35.38
C ASP A 214 -2.01 20.60 34.79
N VAL A 215 -2.38 19.32 34.91
CA VAL A 215 -3.56 18.85 34.21
C VAL A 215 -4.80 19.47 34.82
N THR A 216 -4.90 19.69 36.12
CA THR A 216 -6.14 20.20 36.74
C THR A 216 -6.35 21.68 36.43
N SER A 217 -5.37 22.52 36.76
CA SER A 217 -5.44 23.98 36.62
C SER A 217 -5.14 24.49 35.21
N GLY A 218 -4.47 23.70 34.36
CA GLY A 218 -3.95 24.15 33.07
C GLY A 218 -2.73 25.06 33.18
N ARG A 219 -2.17 25.27 34.38
CA ARG A 219 -1.01 26.15 34.57
C ARG A 219 0.24 25.53 33.94
N ALA A 220 0.83 26.23 32.99
CA ALA A 220 2.10 25.86 32.39
C ALA A 220 3.28 26.39 33.23
N THR A 221 4.41 25.67 33.24
CA THR A 221 5.66 26.07 33.90
C THR A 221 6.83 25.64 33.01
N GLU A 222 7.75 26.56 32.75
CA GLU A 222 8.93 26.30 31.91
C GLU A 222 9.90 25.36 32.61
N LEU A 223 10.21 24.23 31.97
CA LEU A 223 11.23 23.27 32.41
C LEU A 223 12.57 23.46 31.71
N LEU A 224 12.59 23.90 30.45
CA LEU A 224 13.78 24.27 29.71
C LEU A 224 13.42 25.45 28.80
N PRO A 225 14.23 26.53 28.77
CA PRO A 225 13.98 27.67 27.90
C PRO A 225 14.14 27.27 26.43
N MET A 226 13.78 28.14 25.49
CA MET A 226 14.04 27.90 24.07
C MET A 226 15.51 27.54 23.82
N GLY A 227 15.74 26.35 23.28
CA GLY A 227 17.06 25.84 22.95
C GLY A 227 16.98 24.70 21.95
N MET A 228 18.13 24.16 21.54
CA MET A 228 18.21 23.15 20.50
C MET A 228 18.32 21.76 21.10
N TYR A 229 17.17 21.20 21.48
CA TYR A 229 17.10 19.94 22.21
C TYR A 229 16.66 18.81 21.30
N ALA A 230 17.53 17.84 21.01
CA ALA A 230 17.19 16.67 20.21
C ALA A 230 16.24 15.72 20.94
N GLN A 231 16.43 15.54 22.26
CA GLN A 231 15.63 14.66 23.12
C GLN A 231 15.58 15.22 24.55
N PHE A 232 14.55 14.88 25.32
CA PHE A 232 14.44 15.19 26.75
C PHE A 232 13.58 14.17 27.52
N GLN A 233 13.78 14.07 28.83
CA GLN A 233 13.00 13.22 29.75
C GLN A 233 13.13 13.69 31.21
N LEU A 234 12.17 13.29 32.06
CA LEU A 234 12.25 13.44 33.51
C LEU A 234 12.80 12.17 34.17
N THR A 235 13.43 12.31 35.34
CA THR A 235 13.71 11.17 36.22
C THR A 235 12.42 10.60 36.82
N GLU A 236 12.47 9.36 37.31
CA GLU A 236 11.29 8.64 37.84
C GLU A 236 10.66 9.31 39.07
N ASP A 237 11.39 10.20 39.75
CA ASP A 237 10.89 11.00 40.87
C ASP A 237 10.64 12.47 40.50
N ASP A 238 10.66 12.79 39.20
CA ASP A 238 10.45 14.14 38.65
C ASP A 238 11.43 15.21 39.19
N SER A 239 12.52 14.81 39.84
CA SER A 239 13.46 15.74 40.47
C SER A 239 14.45 16.38 39.46
N LEU A 240 14.71 15.70 38.35
CA LEU A 240 15.65 16.14 37.31
C LEU A 240 14.99 16.06 35.93
N VAL A 241 15.32 17.04 35.08
CA VAL A 241 15.13 16.97 33.63
C VAL A 241 16.47 16.69 32.98
N THR A 242 16.51 15.75 32.05
CA THR A 242 17.69 15.44 31.22
C THR A 242 17.36 15.70 29.76
N TRP A 243 18.34 16.16 29.00
CA TRP A 243 18.15 16.47 27.58
C TRP A 243 19.43 16.31 26.79
N THR A 244 19.29 16.24 25.47
CA THR A 244 20.38 16.16 24.52
C THR A 244 20.49 17.48 23.75
N ASP A 245 21.56 18.24 23.97
CA ASP A 245 21.87 19.45 23.22
C ASP A 245 22.47 19.09 21.86
N ASP A 246 21.95 19.67 20.78
CA ASP A 246 22.62 19.64 19.47
C ASP A 246 23.73 20.70 19.45
N VAL A 247 24.99 20.24 19.43
CA VAL A 247 26.20 21.09 19.40
C VAL A 247 26.96 20.95 18.09
N THR A 248 26.29 20.42 17.06
CA THR A 248 26.87 20.22 15.74
C THR A 248 27.36 21.57 15.20
N LYS A 249 28.60 21.61 14.72
CA LYS A 249 29.26 22.83 14.24
C LYS A 249 29.18 23.02 12.72
N LYS A 250 29.10 21.91 11.98
CA LYS A 250 28.99 21.90 10.52
C LYS A 250 28.32 20.61 10.05
N THR A 251 27.83 20.57 8.82
CA THR A 251 27.31 19.33 8.21
C THR A 251 28.38 18.23 8.21
N ASP A 252 28.00 17.04 8.68
CA ASP A 252 28.82 15.83 8.65
C ASP A 252 28.43 15.00 7.41
N TYR A 253 29.42 14.66 6.59
CA TYR A 253 29.21 13.92 5.35
C TYR A 253 29.39 12.40 5.52
N ASP A 254 29.94 11.95 6.65
CA ASP A 254 30.23 10.53 6.88
C ASP A 254 29.04 9.75 7.44
N VAL A 255 28.01 10.44 7.93
CA VAL A 255 26.85 9.88 8.63
C VAL A 255 25.54 10.55 8.21
N ILE A 256 24.51 9.72 8.00
CA ILE A 256 23.15 10.18 7.71
C ILE A 256 22.55 10.81 8.98
N PHE A 257 22.13 12.08 8.88
CA PHE A 257 21.57 12.89 9.97
C PHE A 257 22.53 13.07 11.16
N GLY A 258 23.84 13.02 10.91
CA GLY A 258 24.86 13.15 11.93
C GLY A 258 24.71 14.44 12.74
N SER A 259 24.49 14.29 14.04
CA SER A 259 24.52 15.39 14.99
C SER A 259 25.55 15.08 16.07
N GLU A 260 26.43 16.03 16.35
CA GLU A 260 27.23 15.99 17.58
C GLU A 260 26.36 16.54 18.71
N THR A 261 26.23 15.78 19.78
CA THR A 261 25.33 16.13 20.88
C THR A 261 25.99 16.02 22.25
N LYS A 262 25.46 16.75 23.24
CA LYS A 262 25.83 16.61 24.66
C LYS A 262 24.64 16.15 25.46
N LEU A 263 24.86 15.27 26.43
CA LEU A 263 23.81 14.86 27.37
C LEU A 263 23.91 15.71 28.62
N MET A 264 22.80 16.33 28.99
CA MET A 264 22.70 17.34 30.04
C MET A 264 21.64 16.95 31.06
N ALA A 265 21.74 17.49 32.26
CA ALA A 265 20.76 17.33 33.33
C ALA A 265 20.58 18.63 34.13
N ARG A 266 19.41 18.87 34.71
CA ARG A 266 19.13 20.01 35.60
C ARG A 266 18.08 19.62 36.62
N ARG A 267 18.17 20.16 37.84
CA ARG A 267 17.13 20.02 38.86
C ARG A 267 15.87 20.78 38.43
N VAL A 268 14.72 20.13 38.54
CA VAL A 268 13.42 20.75 38.22
C VAL A 268 13.10 21.90 39.17
N SER A 269 13.58 21.83 40.42
CA SER A 269 13.50 22.90 41.42
C SER A 269 14.37 24.14 41.10
N GLY A 270 15.17 24.10 40.03
CA GLY A 270 16.14 25.15 39.67
C GLY A 270 17.59 24.79 40.01
N GLY A 271 18.53 25.59 39.50
CA GLY A 271 19.97 25.38 39.61
C GLY A 271 20.68 25.30 38.25
N ALA A 272 22.01 25.26 38.26
CA ALA A 272 22.81 25.21 37.03
C ALA A 272 22.68 23.86 36.31
N PRO A 273 22.63 23.84 34.95
CA PRO A 273 22.78 22.62 34.16
C PRO A 273 24.08 21.86 34.46
N MET A 274 24.02 20.54 34.43
CA MET A 274 25.13 19.60 34.62
C MET A 274 25.38 18.83 33.32
N ILE A 275 26.66 18.62 32.98
CA ILE A 275 27.06 17.80 31.83
C ILE A 275 27.11 16.33 32.28
N VAL A 276 26.23 15.49 31.71
CA VAL A 276 26.20 14.04 31.94
C VAL A 276 27.11 13.33 30.93
N LEU A 277 27.08 13.71 29.66
CA LEU A 277 28.04 13.25 28.65
C LEU A 277 28.50 14.43 27.80
N PRO A 278 29.82 14.71 27.73
CA PRO A 278 30.34 15.92 27.08
C PRO A 278 30.31 15.87 25.55
N THR A 279 30.14 14.69 24.95
CA THR A 279 29.96 14.48 23.50
C THR A 279 29.33 13.11 23.27
N SER A 280 28.52 12.98 22.23
CA SER A 280 28.02 11.71 21.68
C SER A 280 28.92 11.13 20.59
N LYS A 281 29.95 11.85 20.15
CA LYS A 281 30.86 11.40 19.10
C LYS A 281 31.59 10.12 19.53
N GLY A 282 31.47 9.07 18.70
CA GLY A 282 32.06 7.75 18.97
C GLY A 282 31.33 6.96 20.06
N ILE A 283 30.17 7.42 20.51
CA ILE A 283 29.32 6.73 21.48
C ILE A 283 28.12 6.13 20.76
N SER A 284 27.85 4.84 20.99
CA SER A 284 26.63 4.20 20.49
C SER A 284 25.50 4.34 21.51
N SER A 285 24.36 4.90 21.06
CA SER A 285 23.03 4.91 21.68
C SER A 285 23.02 4.81 23.22
N PRO A 286 23.23 5.93 23.95
CA PRO A 286 23.17 5.93 25.40
C PRO A 286 21.80 5.47 25.90
N ILE A 287 21.79 4.57 26.88
CA ILE A 287 20.58 4.04 27.51
C ILE A 287 20.53 4.45 28.99
N TRP A 288 19.37 4.92 29.43
CA TRP A 288 19.15 5.34 30.81
C TRP A 288 18.70 4.16 31.68
N SER A 289 19.18 4.12 32.92
CA SER A 289 18.56 3.34 33.98
C SER A 289 17.13 3.83 34.20
N ARG A 290 16.28 2.97 34.76
CA ARG A 290 14.86 3.26 34.96
C ARG A 290 14.61 4.53 35.78
N ASP A 291 15.38 4.70 36.85
CA ASP A 291 15.34 5.89 37.72
C ASP A 291 15.74 7.20 36.99
N GLY A 292 16.32 7.10 35.79
CA GLY A 292 16.84 8.22 34.99
C GLY A 292 18.12 8.84 35.54
N ARG A 293 18.80 8.19 36.49
CA ARG A 293 19.97 8.74 37.20
C ARG A 293 21.31 8.23 36.71
N ARG A 294 21.32 7.11 35.98
CA ARG A 294 22.52 6.52 35.40
C ARG A 294 22.33 6.35 33.90
N VAL A 295 23.38 6.62 33.14
CA VAL A 295 23.43 6.36 31.71
C VAL A 295 24.50 5.31 31.44
N ALA A 296 24.17 4.30 30.63
CA ALA A 296 25.13 3.36 30.09
C ALA A 296 25.29 3.58 28.59
N TYR A 297 26.50 3.40 28.09
CA TYR A 297 26.84 3.67 26.69
C TYR A 297 28.06 2.84 26.28
N ALA A 298 28.21 2.56 24.99
CA ALA A 298 29.40 1.90 24.47
C ALA A 298 30.29 2.89 23.71
N ARG A 299 31.60 2.78 23.91
CA ARG A 299 32.62 3.56 23.19
C ARG A 299 33.81 2.65 22.89
N ASP A 300 34.17 2.57 21.61
CA ASP A 300 35.26 1.73 21.11
C ASP A 300 35.12 0.25 21.50
N GLY A 301 33.89 -0.25 21.62
CA GLY A 301 33.61 -1.64 22.04
C GLY A 301 33.77 -1.91 23.54
N ARG A 302 33.86 -0.85 24.35
CA ARG A 302 33.81 -0.93 25.81
C ARG A 302 32.51 -0.32 26.30
N VAL A 303 31.87 -0.94 27.27
CA VAL A 303 30.62 -0.46 27.87
C VAL A 303 30.92 0.26 29.15
N PHE A 304 30.44 1.49 29.25
CA PHE A 304 30.58 2.36 30.40
C PHE A 304 29.22 2.69 31.00
N MET A 305 29.22 3.04 32.28
CA MET A 305 28.11 3.61 33.00
C MET A 305 28.57 4.89 33.70
N ARG A 306 27.67 5.86 33.85
CA ARG A 306 27.92 7.10 34.60
C ARG A 306 26.64 7.54 35.32
N ALA A 307 26.72 7.85 36.61
CA ALA A 307 25.62 8.51 37.32
C ALA A 307 25.66 10.03 37.07
N ILE A 308 24.51 10.69 37.20
CA ILE A 308 24.44 12.15 37.18
C ILE A 308 25.24 12.69 38.39
N GLY A 309 26.26 13.49 38.10
CA GLY A 309 27.18 14.05 39.11
C GLY A 309 28.56 13.38 39.14
N ASP A 310 28.71 12.16 38.60
CA ASP A 310 30.01 11.51 38.50
C ASP A 310 30.94 12.27 37.56
N THR A 311 32.22 12.39 37.90
CA THR A 311 33.25 13.01 37.04
C THR A 311 33.88 12.01 36.07
N VAL A 312 33.94 10.72 36.44
CA VAL A 312 34.59 9.65 35.67
C VAL A 312 33.59 8.51 35.41
N PRO A 313 33.43 8.05 34.16
CA PRO A 313 32.60 6.89 33.87
C PRO A 313 33.25 5.59 34.36
N ARG A 314 32.43 4.65 34.81
CA ARG A 314 32.85 3.31 35.22
C ARG A 314 32.67 2.32 34.07
N GLN A 315 33.72 1.60 33.70
CA GLN A 315 33.63 0.51 32.73
C GLN A 315 32.94 -0.71 33.36
N VAL A 316 32.02 -1.33 32.61
CA VAL A 316 31.20 -2.49 33.01
C VAL A 316 31.49 -3.72 32.16
N ALA A 317 31.78 -3.55 30.86
CA ALA A 317 32.14 -4.65 29.96
C ALA A 317 33.13 -4.22 28.87
N GLY A 318 33.76 -5.21 28.21
CA GLY A 318 34.78 -5.02 27.19
C GLY A 318 36.21 -4.97 27.74
N PRO A 319 37.22 -4.93 26.85
CA PRO A 319 38.63 -5.01 27.23
C PRO A 319 39.05 -3.81 28.08
N ASP A 320 39.93 -4.03 29.05
CA ASP A 320 40.59 -2.92 29.74
C ASP A 320 41.47 -2.09 28.78
N SER A 321 41.95 -0.94 29.24
CA SER A 321 42.71 -0.01 28.39
C SER A 321 43.99 -0.63 27.82
N ALA A 322 44.70 -1.47 28.59
CA ALA A 322 45.93 -2.12 28.15
C ALA A 322 45.66 -3.18 27.07
N THR A 323 44.63 -4.01 27.28
CA THR A 323 44.17 -5.03 26.33
C THR A 323 43.66 -4.38 25.06
N ALA A 324 42.86 -3.31 25.17
CA ALA A 324 42.36 -2.57 24.02
C ALA A 324 43.51 -1.98 23.17
N ALA A 325 44.53 -1.40 23.81
CA ALA A 325 45.71 -0.87 23.12
C ALA A 325 46.50 -1.98 22.41
N ARG A 326 46.72 -3.12 23.08
CA ARG A 326 47.37 -4.29 22.50
C ARG A 326 46.62 -4.83 21.28
N LEU A 327 45.29 -4.99 21.40
CA LEU A 327 44.43 -5.45 20.31
C LEU A 327 44.39 -4.45 19.15
N ALA A 328 44.47 -3.14 19.44
CA ALA A 328 44.52 -2.09 18.42
C ALA A 328 45.84 -2.11 17.62
N ALA A 329 46.97 -2.38 18.28
CA ALA A 329 48.29 -2.49 17.67
C ALA A 329 48.45 -3.74 16.78
N ASP A 330 47.74 -4.83 17.08
CA ASP A 330 47.76 -6.04 16.26
C ASP A 330 46.88 -5.87 15.00
N THR A 331 47.53 -5.56 13.88
CA THR A 331 46.90 -5.35 12.57
C THR A 331 46.74 -6.63 11.76
N THR A 332 47.08 -7.80 12.30
CA THR A 332 46.91 -9.08 11.61
C THR A 332 45.43 -9.43 11.44
N VAL A 333 45.10 -10.38 10.55
CA VAL A 333 43.72 -10.89 10.41
C VAL A 333 43.21 -11.47 11.72
N TYR A 334 44.06 -12.22 12.43
CA TYR A 334 43.75 -12.79 13.75
C TYR A 334 43.54 -11.71 14.81
N GLY A 335 44.44 -10.71 14.86
CA GLY A 335 44.31 -9.55 15.75
C GLY A 335 43.03 -8.77 15.51
N ARG A 336 42.65 -8.54 14.25
CA ARG A 336 41.39 -7.91 13.87
C ARG A 336 40.17 -8.73 14.29
N ALA A 337 40.18 -10.05 14.06
CA ALA A 337 39.09 -10.94 14.47
C ALA A 337 38.92 -10.95 16.01
N THR A 338 40.04 -11.08 16.74
CA THR A 338 40.07 -11.04 18.21
C THR A 338 39.58 -9.70 18.74
N ARG A 339 40.01 -8.60 18.10
CA ARG A 339 39.54 -7.25 18.42
C ARG A 339 38.04 -7.13 18.23
N THR A 340 37.50 -7.60 17.10
CA THR A 340 36.05 -7.58 16.82
C THR A 340 35.27 -8.41 17.86
N ALA A 341 35.75 -9.61 18.20
CA ALA A 341 35.11 -10.46 19.20
C ALA A 341 35.07 -9.84 20.61
N ALA A 342 36.10 -9.07 20.97
CA ALA A 342 36.18 -8.39 22.27
C ALA A 342 35.29 -7.14 22.39
N ARG A 343 34.67 -6.64 21.30
CA ARG A 343 33.88 -5.41 21.30
C ARG A 343 32.46 -5.67 21.79
N PHE A 344 32.08 -5.00 22.87
CA PHE A 344 30.74 -5.03 23.42
C PHE A 344 29.90 -3.82 22.99
N SER A 345 28.61 -4.06 22.80
CA SER A 345 27.54 -3.08 22.68
C SER A 345 26.61 -3.17 23.88
N VAL A 346 26.04 -2.04 24.30
CA VAL A 346 25.03 -2.01 25.36
C VAL A 346 23.63 -2.15 24.76
N LEU A 347 22.77 -2.98 25.36
CA LEU A 347 21.43 -3.26 24.84
C LEU A 347 20.34 -2.70 25.75
N ARG A 348 20.32 -3.06 27.04
CA ARG A 348 19.24 -2.69 27.98
C ARG A 348 19.73 -2.64 29.43
N TRP A 349 19.09 -1.83 30.26
CA TRP A 349 19.23 -1.89 31.72
C TRP A 349 18.28 -2.91 32.32
N SER A 350 18.75 -3.61 33.36
CA SER A 350 17.87 -4.30 34.32
C SER A 350 16.97 -3.26 35.02
N PRO A 351 15.65 -3.48 35.18
CA PRO A 351 14.75 -2.52 35.83
C PRO A 351 15.11 -2.19 37.27
N VAL A 352 15.73 -3.13 37.99
CA VAL A 352 16.26 -2.90 39.36
C VAL A 352 17.60 -2.15 39.36
N GLY A 353 18.23 -1.98 38.21
CA GLY A 353 19.46 -1.18 38.03
C GLY A 353 20.75 -1.86 38.51
N ASP A 354 20.75 -3.18 38.68
CA ASP A 354 21.88 -3.99 39.17
C ASP A 354 22.78 -4.54 38.05
N ALA A 355 22.30 -4.59 36.81
CA ALA A 355 23.00 -5.17 35.68
C ALA A 355 22.62 -4.55 34.33
N LEU A 356 23.46 -4.77 33.33
CA LEU A 356 23.25 -4.41 31.93
C LEU A 356 23.14 -5.68 31.07
N LEU A 357 22.20 -5.70 30.12
CA LEU A 357 22.28 -6.60 28.98
C LEU A 357 23.24 -6.00 27.95
N VAL A 358 24.25 -6.77 27.56
CA VAL A 358 25.27 -6.39 26.59
C VAL A 358 25.44 -7.49 25.54
N SER A 359 26.02 -7.17 24.39
CA SER A 359 26.34 -8.16 23.35
C SER A 359 27.72 -7.95 22.75
N ASN A 360 28.34 -9.04 22.31
CA ASN A 360 29.52 -9.06 21.46
C ASN A 360 29.33 -10.12 20.36
N ALA A 361 30.40 -10.45 19.61
CA ALA A 361 30.32 -11.50 18.58
C ALA A 361 30.05 -12.90 19.15
N GLU A 362 30.34 -13.13 20.44
CA GLU A 362 30.19 -14.45 21.07
C GLU A 362 28.78 -14.71 21.60
N GLY A 363 28.02 -13.67 21.93
CA GLY A 363 26.71 -13.86 22.55
C GLY A 363 26.05 -12.62 23.13
N LEU A 364 24.91 -12.88 23.77
CA LEU A 364 24.23 -11.99 24.70
C LEU A 364 24.70 -12.30 26.12
N TRP A 365 24.96 -11.25 26.90
CA TRP A 365 25.52 -11.36 28.25
C TRP A 365 24.79 -10.42 29.21
N ILE A 366 24.71 -10.83 30.46
CA ILE A 366 24.36 -9.97 31.59
C ILE A 366 25.65 -9.56 32.28
N ALA A 367 25.93 -8.26 32.29
CA ALA A 367 27.07 -7.64 32.93
C ALA A 367 26.63 -6.94 34.23
N PRO A 368 27.00 -7.47 35.41
CA PRO A 368 26.71 -6.84 36.69
C PRO A 368 27.37 -5.47 36.85
N VAL A 369 26.64 -4.50 37.39
CA VAL A 369 27.12 -3.13 37.64
C VAL A 369 28.27 -3.11 38.66
N ASP A 370 28.30 -4.08 39.58
CA ASP A 370 29.35 -4.24 40.57
C ASP A 370 30.67 -4.80 40.01
N ARG A 371 30.71 -5.21 38.73
CA ARG A 371 31.84 -5.85 38.02
C ARG A 371 32.17 -7.27 38.51
N SER A 372 31.21 -7.96 39.13
CA SER A 372 31.27 -9.42 39.25
C SER A 372 31.22 -10.09 37.87
N ALA A 373 31.49 -11.41 37.83
CA ALA A 373 31.61 -12.15 36.58
C ALA A 373 30.34 -12.02 35.71
N MET A 374 30.53 -11.74 34.42
CA MET A 374 29.41 -11.69 33.47
C MET A 374 28.78 -13.07 33.29
N THR A 375 27.46 -13.11 33.12
CA THR A 375 26.72 -14.34 32.84
C THR A 375 26.32 -14.38 31.38
N MET A 376 26.64 -15.46 30.68
CA MET A 376 26.19 -15.67 29.31
C MET A 376 24.69 -16.00 29.29
N VAL A 377 23.93 -15.28 28.48
CA VAL A 377 22.48 -15.50 28.30
C VAL A 377 22.25 -16.46 27.15
N VAL A 378 22.86 -16.18 26.00
CA VAL A 378 22.80 -16.99 24.78
C VAL A 378 24.12 -16.85 24.04
N ALA A 379 24.75 -17.97 23.69
CA ALA A 379 25.88 -17.98 22.78
C ALA A 379 25.40 -17.77 21.33
N THR A 380 26.09 -16.90 20.60
CA THR A 380 25.81 -16.58 19.19
C THR A 380 27.04 -16.73 18.29
N ASN A 381 28.11 -17.36 18.78
CA ASN A 381 29.33 -17.56 18.00
C ASN A 381 29.10 -18.42 16.74
N ASP A 382 29.91 -18.15 15.72
CA ASP A 382 29.73 -18.49 14.30
C ASP A 382 29.75 -19.98 13.91
N THR A 383 29.63 -20.92 14.86
CA THR A 383 29.36 -22.30 14.47
C THR A 383 27.89 -22.47 14.10
N VAL A 384 27.70 -22.43 12.78
CA VAL A 384 26.57 -22.91 11.96
C VAL A 384 25.48 -21.87 11.70
N LEU A 385 25.18 -21.73 10.39
CA LEU A 385 23.99 -21.10 9.78
C LEU A 385 22.63 -21.52 10.39
N THR A 386 22.62 -22.36 11.44
CA THR A 386 21.47 -22.95 12.12
C THR A 386 21.18 -22.35 13.50
N THR A 387 22.09 -21.59 14.14
CA THR A 387 21.83 -21.00 15.47
C THR A 387 20.71 -19.96 15.36
N PRO A 388 19.61 -20.07 16.15
CA PRO A 388 18.49 -19.16 16.05
C PRO A 388 18.89 -17.69 16.22
N ARG A 389 18.20 -16.79 15.51
CA ARG A 389 18.28 -15.35 15.77
C ARG A 389 17.57 -15.08 17.09
N VAL A 390 18.30 -14.50 18.04
CA VAL A 390 17.78 -14.17 19.36
C VAL A 390 17.94 -12.68 19.59
N LEU A 391 16.84 -11.98 19.91
CA LEU A 391 16.86 -10.53 20.17
C LEU A 391 16.18 -10.22 21.51
N PRO A 392 16.72 -9.28 22.30
CA PRO A 392 16.14 -8.94 23.58
C PRO A 392 14.85 -8.12 23.46
N VAL A 393 13.81 -8.63 24.11
CA VAL A 393 12.47 -8.06 24.11
C VAL A 393 12.25 -7.19 25.35
N ALA A 394 12.42 -7.77 26.54
CA ALA A 394 12.11 -7.12 27.80
C ALA A 394 12.87 -7.77 28.98
N TRP A 395 12.82 -7.11 30.13
CA TRP A 395 13.18 -7.68 31.43
C TRP A 395 11.91 -7.87 32.25
N SER A 396 11.89 -8.84 33.15
CA SER A 396 10.92 -8.80 34.25
C SER A 396 11.26 -7.66 35.20
N GLU A 397 10.23 -7.14 35.87
CA GLU A 397 10.33 -5.99 36.75
C GLU A 397 11.29 -6.21 37.93
N ASP A 398 11.27 -7.42 38.50
CA ASP A 398 12.18 -7.85 39.56
C ASP A 398 13.62 -8.11 39.06
N GLY A 399 13.86 -7.93 37.76
CA GLY A 399 15.12 -8.16 37.09
C GLY A 399 15.48 -9.64 36.96
N ARG A 400 14.66 -10.61 37.37
CA ARG A 400 14.99 -12.04 37.36
C ARG A 400 15.08 -12.63 35.95
N PHE A 401 14.17 -12.25 35.06
CA PHE A 401 14.02 -12.83 33.73
C PHE A 401 14.39 -11.85 32.63
N VAL A 402 15.05 -12.34 31.58
CA VAL A 402 15.25 -11.61 30.32
C VAL A 402 14.44 -12.31 29.23
N TYR A 403 13.43 -11.64 28.69
CA TYR A 403 12.61 -12.12 27.58
C TYR A 403 13.32 -11.85 26.26
N LEU A 404 13.38 -12.86 25.40
CA LEU A 404 14.03 -12.81 24.10
C LEU A 404 13.08 -13.35 23.04
N SER A 405 13.05 -12.73 21.87
CA SER A 405 12.51 -13.39 20.68
C SER A 405 13.49 -14.46 20.23
N ASN A 406 12.97 -15.54 19.68
CA ASN A 406 13.73 -16.67 19.18
C ASN A 406 13.18 -17.05 17.82
N ALA A 407 14.00 -16.99 16.77
CA ALA A 407 13.60 -17.34 15.42
C ALA A 407 14.65 -18.23 14.75
N SER A 408 14.24 -19.41 14.30
CA SER A 408 15.08 -20.29 13.49
C SER A 408 15.59 -19.55 12.24
N ARG A 409 16.81 -19.90 11.81
CA ARG A 409 17.42 -19.36 10.59
C ARG A 409 17.11 -20.19 9.34
N SER A 410 16.47 -21.35 9.52
CA SER A 410 16.29 -22.34 8.45
C SER A 410 14.85 -22.83 8.27
N THR A 411 14.02 -22.68 9.30
CA THR A 411 12.60 -23.03 9.31
C THR A 411 11.77 -21.87 9.87
N TRP A 412 10.47 -21.82 9.55
CA TRP A 412 9.53 -20.95 10.25
C TRP A 412 9.17 -21.55 11.60
N GLU A 413 10.16 -21.60 12.49
CA GLU A 413 9.97 -21.90 13.90
C GLU A 413 10.42 -20.68 14.69
N ARG A 414 9.48 -20.01 15.34
CA ARG A 414 9.62 -18.70 15.95
C ARG A 414 8.90 -18.69 17.29
N GLY A 415 9.28 -17.77 18.17
CA GLY A 415 8.58 -17.62 19.44
C GLY A 415 9.34 -16.77 20.44
N ILE A 416 9.01 -16.96 21.70
CA ILE A 416 9.55 -16.20 22.83
C ILE A 416 10.14 -17.17 23.83
N VAL A 417 11.35 -16.89 24.25
CA VAL A 417 12.06 -17.58 25.33
C VAL A 417 12.36 -16.58 26.44
N ARG A 418 12.65 -17.07 27.64
CA ARG A 418 13.16 -16.21 28.72
C ARG A 418 14.36 -16.86 29.41
N PHE A 419 15.33 -16.06 29.78
CA PHE A 419 16.46 -16.49 30.58
C PHE A 419 16.20 -16.23 32.07
N ASP A 420 16.21 -17.27 32.90
CA ASP A 420 16.14 -17.15 34.37
C ASP A 420 17.54 -16.93 34.93
N ARG A 421 17.82 -15.71 35.44
CA ARG A 421 19.12 -15.39 36.03
C ARG A 421 19.50 -16.24 37.22
N ARG A 422 18.52 -16.68 38.02
CA ARG A 422 18.79 -17.46 39.24
C ARG A 422 19.22 -18.88 38.91
N ARG A 423 18.64 -19.45 37.85
CA ARG A 423 18.95 -20.82 37.39
C ARG A 423 20.00 -20.86 36.29
N SER A 424 20.34 -19.70 35.73
CA SER A 424 21.19 -19.56 34.54
C SER A 424 20.70 -20.43 33.37
N MET A 425 19.39 -20.45 33.14
CA MET A 425 18.73 -21.36 32.19
C MET A 425 17.79 -20.60 31.26
N LEU A 426 17.76 -21.01 29.99
CA LEU A 426 16.81 -20.52 29.00
C LEU A 426 15.55 -21.40 28.98
N GLU A 427 14.39 -20.80 29.21
CA GLU A 427 13.08 -21.44 29.21
C GLU A 427 12.32 -21.06 27.93
N THR A 428 11.72 -22.03 27.25
CA THR A 428 10.85 -21.76 26.10
C THR A 428 9.44 -21.45 26.58
N LEU A 429 8.89 -20.30 26.18
CA LEU A 429 7.52 -19.89 26.54
C LEU A 429 6.54 -20.23 25.40
N ALA A 430 6.91 -19.85 24.18
CA ALA A 430 6.18 -20.17 22.97
C ALA A 430 7.19 -20.46 21.86
N LYS A 431 6.91 -21.46 21.01
CA LYS A 431 7.73 -21.81 19.86
C LYS A 431 6.91 -22.61 18.84
N ASP A 432 6.56 -21.98 17.73
CA ASP A 432 5.72 -22.54 16.67
C ASP A 432 5.94 -21.79 15.33
N ALA A 433 5.05 -21.95 14.35
CA ALA A 433 5.18 -21.29 13.05
C ALA A 433 4.67 -19.83 13.00
N ARG A 434 4.01 -19.36 14.05
CA ARG A 434 3.38 -18.04 14.09
C ARG A 434 4.43 -16.95 14.12
N LEU A 435 4.03 -15.78 13.62
CA LEU A 435 4.77 -14.56 13.85
C LEU A 435 4.41 -14.03 15.24
N TYR A 436 5.42 -13.51 15.94
CA TYR A 436 5.26 -12.82 17.21
C TYR A 436 5.91 -11.45 17.10
N GLY A 437 5.18 -10.39 17.45
CA GLY A 437 5.63 -9.01 17.36
C GLY A 437 5.10 -8.17 18.52
N ALA A 438 5.49 -6.90 18.54
CA ALA A 438 5.00 -5.89 19.49
C ALA A 438 4.98 -6.34 20.97
N VAL A 439 5.90 -7.22 21.37
CA VAL A 439 5.88 -7.82 22.72
C VAL A 439 6.18 -6.75 23.77
N ARG A 440 5.33 -6.67 24.79
CA ARG A 440 5.39 -5.71 25.89
C ARG A 440 4.95 -6.40 27.18
N LEU A 441 5.78 -6.31 28.22
CA LEU A 441 5.43 -6.75 29.57
C LEU A 441 4.94 -5.54 30.38
N SER A 442 3.90 -5.71 31.20
CA SER A 442 3.45 -4.68 32.14
C SER A 442 4.53 -4.35 33.16
N ARG A 443 4.46 -3.16 33.77
CA ARG A 443 5.40 -2.80 34.84
C ARG A 443 5.25 -3.69 36.07
N SER A 444 4.04 -4.18 36.37
CA SER A 444 3.87 -5.16 37.45
C SER A 444 4.60 -6.49 37.17
N GLY A 445 4.89 -6.78 35.90
CA GLY A 445 5.53 -8.01 35.47
C GLY A 445 4.56 -9.18 35.27
N ASP A 446 3.25 -8.97 35.36
CA ASP A 446 2.25 -10.04 35.34
C ASP A 446 1.61 -10.28 33.98
N VAL A 447 1.45 -9.24 33.17
CA VAL A 447 0.70 -9.30 31.90
C VAL A 447 1.63 -8.99 30.74
N LEU A 448 1.61 -9.87 29.73
CA LEU A 448 2.36 -9.73 28.50
C LEU A 448 1.39 -9.52 27.33
N VAL A 449 1.54 -8.40 26.62
CA VAL A 449 0.81 -8.10 25.38
C VAL A 449 1.72 -8.29 24.19
N PHE A 450 1.20 -8.85 23.11
CA PHE A 450 1.95 -9.12 21.88
C PHE A 450 1.03 -9.17 20.66
N SER A 451 1.56 -8.89 19.48
CA SER A 451 0.89 -9.21 18.22
C SER A 451 1.26 -10.62 17.80
N SER A 452 0.30 -11.35 17.22
CA SER A 452 0.60 -12.65 16.64
C SER A 452 -0.33 -12.99 15.48
N GLY A 453 0.17 -13.80 14.54
CA GLY A 453 -0.61 -14.22 13.39
C GLY A 453 0.06 -15.34 12.57
N ASP A 454 -0.74 -15.97 11.73
CA ASP A 454 -0.35 -17.11 10.90
C ASP A 454 0.26 -16.63 9.58
N GLY A 455 1.55 -16.29 9.60
CA GLY A 455 2.34 -15.98 8.41
C GLY A 455 1.73 -14.85 7.57
N ASN A 456 1.28 -15.17 6.35
CA ASN A 456 0.67 -14.24 5.39
C ASN A 456 -0.77 -13.84 5.76
N ARG A 457 -0.98 -13.46 7.02
CA ARG A 457 -2.21 -12.91 7.57
C ARG A 457 -1.88 -11.69 8.43
N PRO A 458 -2.69 -10.60 8.40
CA PRO A 458 -2.53 -9.51 9.35
C PRO A 458 -2.58 -10.04 10.79
N GLN A 459 -1.71 -9.53 11.65
CA GLN A 459 -1.62 -9.99 13.04
C GLN A 459 -2.69 -9.30 13.91
N ASP A 460 -3.24 -10.06 14.86
CA ASP A 460 -4.10 -9.55 15.91
C ASP A 460 -3.32 -9.38 17.22
N LEU A 461 -3.85 -8.56 18.12
CA LEU A 461 -3.27 -8.36 19.44
C LEU A 461 -3.76 -9.44 20.41
N HIS A 462 -2.86 -9.88 21.28
CA HIS A 462 -3.10 -10.88 22.31
C HIS A 462 -2.57 -10.40 23.66
N ALA A 463 -3.14 -10.91 24.74
CA ALA A 463 -2.59 -10.80 26.09
C ALA A 463 -2.46 -12.19 26.73
N ALA A 464 -1.43 -12.37 27.53
CA ALA A 464 -1.16 -13.57 28.29
C ALA A 464 -0.57 -13.20 29.66
N ASP A 465 -0.41 -14.17 30.55
CA ASP A 465 0.47 -13.96 31.70
C ASP A 465 1.95 -13.88 31.27
N ALA A 466 2.83 -13.53 32.21
CA ALA A 466 4.26 -13.39 31.98
C ALA A 466 4.96 -14.70 31.53
N ALA A 467 4.36 -15.87 31.77
CA ALA A 467 4.85 -17.15 31.25
C ALA A 467 4.29 -17.44 29.84
N MET A 468 3.57 -16.50 29.24
CA MET A 468 2.78 -16.65 28.01
C MET A 468 1.74 -17.78 28.08
N GLN A 469 1.32 -18.17 29.28
CA GLN A 469 0.19 -19.06 29.48
C GLN A 469 -1.11 -18.23 29.47
N ASN A 470 -2.24 -18.91 29.34
CA ASN A 470 -3.56 -18.26 29.35
C ASN A 470 -3.70 -17.16 28.28
N ALA A 471 -3.08 -17.37 27.11
CA ALA A 471 -3.10 -16.42 26.01
C ALA A 471 -4.54 -16.23 25.47
N ARG A 472 -4.95 -14.97 25.31
CA ARG A 472 -6.27 -14.58 24.80
C ARG A 472 -6.13 -13.55 23.69
N GLN A 473 -6.96 -13.66 22.67
CA GLN A 473 -7.02 -12.70 21.56
C GLN A 473 -7.83 -11.47 22.00
N LEU A 474 -7.28 -10.27 21.80
CA LEU A 474 -7.88 -9.00 22.18
C LEU A 474 -8.57 -8.29 21.01
N THR A 475 -8.18 -8.61 19.77
CA THR A 475 -8.73 -7.97 18.57
C THR A 475 -9.07 -8.98 17.50
N THR A 476 -10.02 -8.62 16.65
CA THR A 476 -10.22 -9.25 15.34
C THR A 476 -10.30 -8.13 14.31
N LEU A 477 -9.13 -7.66 13.85
CA LEU A 477 -9.01 -6.41 13.09
C LEU A 477 -9.56 -6.52 11.66
N ASN A 478 -9.48 -7.69 11.05
CA ASN A 478 -9.75 -7.90 9.62
C ASN A 478 -10.74 -9.06 9.34
N PRO A 479 -11.95 -9.07 9.92
CA PRO A 479 -12.90 -10.18 9.77
C PRO A 479 -13.34 -10.39 8.31
N THR A 480 -13.38 -9.32 7.51
CA THR A 480 -13.79 -9.36 6.09
C THR A 480 -12.83 -10.16 5.22
N LEU A 481 -11.54 -10.30 5.60
CA LEU A 481 -10.55 -11.06 4.84
C LEU A 481 -10.85 -12.58 4.80
N THR A 482 -11.72 -13.08 5.67
CA THR A 482 -12.18 -14.48 5.64
C THR A 482 -12.99 -14.81 4.37
N SER A 483 -13.64 -13.80 3.79
CA SER A 483 -14.37 -13.87 2.51
C SER A 483 -13.45 -13.75 1.28
N LYS A 484 -12.15 -13.48 1.50
CA LYS A 484 -11.15 -13.28 0.45
C LYS A 484 -10.26 -14.50 0.31
N THR A 485 -9.77 -14.71 -0.89
CA THR A 485 -8.71 -15.66 -1.20
C THR A 485 -7.38 -14.93 -1.10
N LEU A 486 -6.51 -15.41 -0.21
CA LEU A 486 -5.15 -14.90 -0.03
C LEU A 486 -4.15 -15.95 -0.49
N ALA A 487 -2.94 -15.51 -0.82
CA ALA A 487 -1.86 -16.41 -1.18
C ALA A 487 -1.47 -17.31 0.00
N SER A 488 -1.13 -18.56 -0.30
CA SER A 488 -0.44 -19.42 0.67
C SER A 488 1.07 -19.20 0.54
N THR A 489 1.81 -19.35 1.63
CA THR A 489 3.26 -19.11 1.66
C THR A 489 4.07 -20.39 1.78
N LYS A 490 5.24 -20.42 1.15
CA LYS A 490 6.22 -21.50 1.25
C LYS A 490 7.63 -20.94 1.37
N LEU A 491 8.40 -21.44 2.34
CA LEU A 491 9.84 -21.21 2.41
C LEU A 491 10.55 -22.08 1.38
N ILE A 492 11.35 -21.47 0.51
CA ILE A 492 12.25 -22.19 -0.39
C ILE A 492 13.69 -22.04 0.09
N THR A 493 14.50 -23.04 -0.25
CA THR A 493 15.93 -23.06 -0.01
C THR A 493 16.63 -23.30 -1.33
N TYR A 494 17.70 -22.56 -1.61
CA TYR A 494 18.51 -22.72 -2.81
C TYR A 494 19.98 -22.41 -2.50
N ARG A 495 20.89 -22.89 -3.35
CA ARG A 495 22.29 -22.49 -3.30
C ARG A 495 22.50 -21.37 -4.31
N ASP A 496 23.13 -20.28 -3.89
CA ASP A 496 23.58 -19.26 -4.84
C ASP A 496 24.77 -19.77 -5.69
N ALA A 497 25.20 -18.97 -6.66
CA ALA A 497 26.30 -19.34 -7.56
C ALA A 497 27.63 -19.60 -6.83
N ASP A 498 27.80 -19.11 -5.60
CA ASP A 498 28.99 -19.33 -4.78
C ASP A 498 28.82 -20.55 -3.85
N GLY A 499 27.71 -21.29 -3.97
CA GLY A 499 27.41 -22.50 -3.21
C GLY A 499 26.79 -22.27 -1.84
N ALA A 500 26.57 -21.01 -1.45
CA ALA A 500 26.03 -20.66 -0.14
C ALA A 500 24.51 -20.89 -0.09
N THR A 501 24.04 -21.46 1.01
CA THR A 501 22.60 -21.67 1.24
C THR A 501 21.90 -20.33 1.44
N ARG A 502 20.82 -20.13 0.69
CA ARG A 502 19.92 -18.98 0.75
C ARG A 502 18.48 -19.46 0.90
N TYR A 503 17.63 -18.54 1.32
CA TYR A 503 16.20 -18.76 1.51
C TYR A 503 15.38 -17.77 0.70
N GLY A 504 14.10 -18.07 0.49
CA GLY A 504 13.16 -17.12 -0.07
C GLY A 504 11.73 -17.48 0.28
N VAL A 505 10.85 -16.50 0.23
CA VAL A 505 9.42 -16.69 0.52
C VAL A 505 8.64 -16.69 -0.79
N VAL A 506 7.90 -17.76 -1.03
CA VAL A 506 7.05 -17.93 -2.21
C VAL A 506 5.60 -17.75 -1.79
N TYR A 507 4.90 -16.84 -2.45
CA TYR A 507 3.46 -16.60 -2.35
C TYR A 507 2.79 -17.31 -3.53
N LEU A 508 2.10 -18.40 -3.23
CA LEU A 508 1.38 -19.21 -4.20
C LEU A 508 -0.06 -18.68 -4.36
N PRO A 509 -0.55 -18.52 -5.60
CA PRO A 509 -1.92 -18.04 -5.83
C PRO A 509 -2.94 -18.99 -5.19
N ALA A 510 -4.08 -18.46 -4.78
CA ALA A 510 -5.15 -19.29 -4.24
C ALA A 510 -5.60 -20.35 -5.26
N GLY A 511 -5.78 -21.59 -4.80
CA GLY A 511 -6.09 -22.72 -5.70
C GLY A 511 -4.91 -23.17 -6.56
N HIS A 512 -3.67 -22.89 -6.15
CA HIS A 512 -2.46 -23.40 -6.80
C HIS A 512 -2.52 -24.92 -7.03
N VAL A 513 -2.25 -25.34 -8.26
CA VAL A 513 -2.25 -26.73 -8.72
C VAL A 513 -0.80 -27.16 -8.92
N ALA A 514 -0.32 -28.14 -8.14
CA ALA A 514 1.08 -28.54 -8.12
C ALA A 514 1.65 -29.01 -9.47
N THR A 515 0.80 -29.48 -10.39
CA THR A 515 1.21 -29.94 -11.73
C THR A 515 1.30 -28.82 -12.77
N LYS A 516 0.81 -27.61 -12.44
CA LYS A 516 0.79 -26.46 -13.35
C LYS A 516 1.99 -25.55 -13.07
N LYS A 517 2.67 -25.11 -14.13
CA LYS A 517 3.69 -24.05 -14.07
C LYS A 517 3.05 -22.66 -14.19
N TYR A 518 3.48 -21.73 -13.35
CA TYR A 518 2.88 -20.40 -13.23
C TYR A 518 3.82 -19.29 -13.75
N PRO A 519 3.26 -18.19 -14.29
CA PRO A 519 4.05 -16.98 -14.46
C PRO A 519 4.50 -16.50 -13.08
N THR A 520 5.79 -16.19 -12.95
CA THR A 520 6.44 -15.97 -11.65
C THR A 520 7.08 -14.59 -11.59
N LEU A 521 6.77 -13.84 -10.54
CA LEU A 521 7.27 -12.49 -10.29
C LEU A 521 8.28 -12.51 -9.13
N PHE A 522 9.49 -12.00 -9.35
CA PHE A 522 10.49 -11.82 -8.31
C PHE A 522 10.39 -10.41 -7.74
N SER A 523 9.90 -10.28 -6.50
CA SER A 523 9.87 -9.05 -5.72
C SER A 523 11.18 -8.93 -4.94
N VAL A 524 12.13 -8.14 -5.45
CA VAL A 524 13.50 -8.07 -4.92
C VAL A 524 13.68 -6.85 -4.00
N TYR A 525 14.44 -7.02 -2.90
CA TYR A 525 14.84 -5.91 -2.03
C TYR A 525 16.15 -6.20 -1.29
N GLU A 526 16.21 -7.19 -0.39
CA GLU A 526 17.46 -7.64 0.29
C GLU A 526 17.40 -9.12 0.75
N ASP A 527 17.22 -9.38 2.05
CA ASP A 527 17.15 -10.69 2.70
C ASP A 527 15.71 -10.96 3.17
N PHE A 528 15.16 -12.13 2.84
CA PHE A 528 13.77 -12.48 3.07
C PHE A 528 13.64 -13.89 3.61
N PHE A 529 13.18 -13.97 4.85
CA PHE A 529 12.92 -15.24 5.51
C PHE A 529 11.49 -15.37 5.99
N ASP A 530 10.94 -14.31 6.60
CA ASP A 530 9.63 -14.36 7.20
C ASP A 530 8.49 -14.10 6.21
N ASP A 531 7.42 -14.85 6.36
CA ASP A 531 6.24 -14.85 5.49
C ASP A 531 5.16 -13.87 5.94
N THR A 532 5.58 -12.72 6.44
CA THR A 532 4.69 -11.64 6.89
C THR A 532 3.69 -11.24 5.81
N PHE A 533 2.47 -10.90 6.23
CA PHE A 533 1.44 -10.39 5.33
C PHE A 533 1.92 -9.19 4.51
N ASP A 534 1.71 -9.27 3.20
CA ASP A 534 2.02 -8.20 2.25
C ASP A 534 0.85 -8.01 1.29
N ALA A 535 0.14 -6.88 1.43
CA ALA A 535 -1.08 -6.63 0.69
C ALA A 535 -0.81 -6.55 -0.83
N SER A 536 0.26 -5.87 -1.25
CA SER A 536 0.62 -5.74 -2.67
C SER A 536 0.97 -7.09 -3.31
N LEU A 537 1.65 -7.98 -2.57
CA LEU A 537 1.94 -9.33 -3.05
C LEU A 537 0.68 -10.17 -3.17
N ASN A 538 -0.28 -10.03 -2.24
CA ASN A 538 -1.56 -10.73 -2.32
C ASN A 538 -2.42 -10.23 -3.49
N VAL A 539 -2.33 -8.96 -3.88
CA VAL A 539 -2.99 -8.44 -5.10
C VAL A 539 -2.42 -9.14 -6.35
N LEU A 540 -1.10 -9.19 -6.48
CA LEU A 540 -0.45 -9.86 -7.61
C LEU A 540 -0.71 -11.37 -7.63
N ALA A 541 -0.64 -12.03 -6.47
CA ALA A 541 -0.95 -13.46 -6.36
C ALA A 541 -2.42 -13.76 -6.70
N SER A 542 -3.35 -12.87 -6.35
CA SER A 542 -4.78 -12.99 -6.72
C SER A 542 -5.03 -12.84 -8.22
N GLN A 543 -4.10 -12.23 -8.95
CA GLN A 543 -4.11 -12.21 -10.42
C GLN A 543 -3.52 -13.49 -11.04
N GLY A 544 -3.19 -14.52 -10.24
CA GLY A 544 -2.72 -15.82 -10.74
C GLY A 544 -1.21 -15.90 -10.98
N TYR A 545 -0.43 -15.00 -10.37
CA TYR A 545 1.03 -15.07 -10.34
C TYR A 545 1.51 -15.88 -9.13
N VAL A 546 2.62 -16.59 -9.28
CA VAL A 546 3.48 -16.91 -8.14
C VAL A 546 4.37 -15.69 -7.89
N VAL A 547 4.45 -15.22 -6.65
CA VAL A 547 5.32 -14.09 -6.29
C VAL A 547 6.39 -14.55 -5.31
N VAL A 548 7.63 -14.14 -5.51
CA VAL A 548 8.78 -14.67 -4.79
C VAL A 548 9.61 -13.52 -4.23
N LYS A 549 9.95 -13.60 -2.95
CA LYS A 549 10.91 -12.72 -2.28
C LYS A 549 12.22 -13.50 -2.04
N PRO A 550 13.21 -13.43 -2.94
CA PRO A 550 14.47 -14.17 -2.79
C PRO A 550 15.45 -13.41 -1.90
N SER A 551 16.17 -14.14 -1.04
CA SER A 551 17.29 -13.59 -0.27
C SER A 551 18.59 -13.57 -1.08
N VAL A 552 19.36 -12.51 -0.93
CA VAL A 552 20.64 -12.36 -1.63
C VAL A 552 21.79 -12.15 -0.64
N GLY A 553 22.88 -12.86 -0.86
CA GLY A 553 24.15 -12.62 -0.14
C GLY A 553 24.92 -11.52 -0.83
N PHE A 554 25.27 -10.45 -0.11
CA PHE A 554 25.98 -9.30 -0.67
C PHE A 554 27.47 -9.33 -0.37
N GLU A 555 28.25 -8.93 -1.37
CA GLU A 555 29.67 -8.62 -1.24
C GLU A 555 29.87 -7.10 -1.43
N THR A 556 30.62 -6.47 -0.53
CA THR A 556 30.95 -5.05 -0.66
C THR A 556 31.75 -4.80 -1.94
N GLY A 557 31.25 -3.90 -2.77
CA GLY A 557 31.82 -3.50 -4.07
C GLY A 557 31.08 -4.09 -5.27
N TYR A 558 30.28 -5.16 -5.07
CA TYR A 558 29.70 -5.95 -6.16
C TYR A 558 28.19 -6.24 -5.96
N PRO A 559 27.35 -5.23 -5.67
CA PRO A 559 25.92 -5.44 -5.46
C PRO A 559 25.21 -5.98 -6.71
N GLY A 560 25.58 -5.55 -7.92
CA GLY A 560 24.97 -6.03 -9.17
C GLY A 560 25.20 -7.51 -9.42
N GLU A 561 26.39 -8.00 -9.13
CA GLU A 561 26.77 -9.40 -9.24
C GLU A 561 26.04 -10.24 -8.20
N ALA A 562 25.94 -9.76 -6.96
CA ALA A 562 25.18 -10.41 -5.90
C ALA A 562 23.73 -10.66 -6.31
N TRP A 563 23.07 -9.66 -6.91
CA TRP A 563 21.71 -9.79 -7.43
C TRP A 563 21.59 -10.88 -8.49
N LEU A 564 22.50 -10.89 -9.48
CA LEU A 564 22.51 -11.89 -10.53
C LEU A 564 22.65 -13.30 -9.95
N LYS A 565 23.60 -13.51 -9.03
CA LYS A 565 23.86 -14.81 -8.38
C LYS A 565 22.67 -15.32 -7.58
N GLY A 566 22.04 -14.45 -6.78
CA GLY A 566 20.96 -14.84 -5.88
C GLY A 566 19.62 -15.06 -6.58
N VAL A 567 19.17 -14.09 -7.39
CA VAL A 567 17.82 -14.13 -7.97
C VAL A 567 17.70 -15.19 -9.06
N THR A 568 18.74 -15.38 -9.88
CA THR A 568 18.71 -16.43 -10.92
C THR A 568 18.77 -17.84 -10.34
N ALA A 569 19.47 -18.03 -9.21
CA ALA A 569 19.47 -19.29 -8.48
C ALA A 569 18.08 -19.60 -7.87
N ALA A 570 17.42 -18.60 -7.27
CA ALA A 570 16.05 -18.74 -6.80
C ALA A 570 15.09 -19.11 -7.94
N ALA A 571 15.27 -18.51 -9.13
CA ALA A 571 14.47 -18.84 -10.30
C ALA A 571 14.67 -20.28 -10.78
N ASN A 572 15.92 -20.75 -10.85
CA ASN A 572 16.21 -22.14 -11.21
C ASN A 572 15.56 -23.11 -10.21
N ALA A 573 15.69 -22.85 -8.90
CA ALA A 573 15.10 -23.71 -7.87
C ALA A 573 13.58 -23.85 -8.02
N LEU A 574 12.88 -22.79 -8.43
CA LEU A 574 11.43 -22.83 -8.67
C LEU A 574 11.04 -23.51 -9.99
N ILE A 575 11.88 -23.39 -11.01
CA ILE A 575 11.70 -24.10 -12.29
C ILE A 575 11.88 -25.60 -12.06
N ASP A 576 12.94 -25.99 -11.35
CA ASP A 576 13.26 -27.38 -11.03
C ASP A 576 12.18 -28.00 -10.12
N ALA A 577 11.63 -27.22 -9.20
CA ALA A 577 10.48 -27.62 -8.37
C ALA A 577 9.15 -27.72 -9.15
N GLY A 578 9.12 -27.40 -10.45
CA GLY A 578 7.92 -27.44 -11.29
C GLY A 578 6.91 -26.32 -11.02
N ILE A 579 7.28 -25.31 -10.23
CA ILE A 579 6.39 -24.19 -9.85
C ILE A 579 6.43 -23.08 -10.91
N ALA A 580 7.64 -22.66 -11.30
CA ALA A 580 7.82 -21.54 -12.22
C ALA A 580 7.88 -22.01 -13.68
N ASP A 581 7.25 -21.24 -14.56
CA ASP A 581 7.46 -21.37 -15.99
C ASP A 581 8.68 -20.54 -16.42
N SER A 582 9.70 -21.21 -16.92
CA SER A 582 10.97 -20.58 -17.33
C SER A 582 10.81 -19.53 -18.43
N ALA A 583 9.74 -19.57 -19.23
CA ALA A 583 9.46 -18.60 -20.28
C ALA A 583 8.67 -17.37 -19.77
N ARG A 584 8.15 -17.40 -18.54
CA ARG A 584 7.22 -16.40 -18.00
C ARG A 584 7.68 -15.85 -16.65
N LEU A 585 8.95 -15.43 -16.59
CA LEU A 585 9.54 -14.79 -15.40
C LEU A 585 9.52 -13.27 -15.52
N GLY A 586 9.06 -12.57 -14.47
CA GLY A 586 9.17 -11.12 -14.32
C GLY A 586 9.92 -10.74 -13.05
N VAL A 587 10.51 -9.56 -13.01
CA VAL A 587 11.21 -9.04 -11.82
C VAL A 587 10.72 -7.63 -11.51
N TYR A 588 10.58 -7.30 -10.23
CA TYR A 588 10.36 -5.92 -9.81
C TYR A 588 10.86 -5.66 -8.40
N GLY A 589 11.03 -4.39 -8.08
CA GLY A 589 11.29 -3.97 -6.72
C GLY A 589 11.07 -2.48 -6.55
N THR A 590 11.03 -2.07 -5.29
CA THR A 590 10.83 -0.67 -4.87
C THR A 590 12.11 -0.14 -4.24
N SER A 591 12.46 1.13 -4.47
CA SER A 591 13.65 1.76 -3.88
C SER A 591 14.93 0.99 -4.23
N TYR A 592 15.66 0.47 -3.26
CA TYR A 592 16.82 -0.41 -3.52
C TYR A 592 16.47 -1.64 -4.37
N GLY A 593 15.25 -2.18 -4.22
CA GLY A 593 14.74 -3.24 -5.10
C GLY A 593 14.55 -2.81 -6.55
N GLY A 594 14.22 -1.53 -6.78
CA GLY A 594 14.12 -0.95 -8.12
C GLY A 594 15.50 -0.78 -8.76
N TYR A 595 16.49 -0.36 -7.97
CA TYR A 595 17.90 -0.34 -8.36
C TYR A 595 18.42 -1.75 -8.70
N ALA A 596 18.14 -2.73 -7.84
CA ALA A 596 18.43 -4.14 -8.08
C ALA A 596 17.79 -4.65 -9.38
N THR A 597 16.54 -4.27 -9.64
CA THR A 597 15.83 -4.62 -10.88
C THR A 597 16.56 -4.09 -12.11
N ASN A 598 17.00 -2.82 -12.09
CA ASN A 598 17.76 -2.23 -13.17
C ASN A 598 19.11 -2.94 -13.38
N LEU A 599 19.86 -3.22 -12.30
CA LEU A 599 21.13 -3.95 -12.37
C LEU A 599 20.97 -5.38 -12.89
N LEU A 600 19.87 -6.07 -12.57
CA LEU A 600 19.62 -7.43 -13.04
C LEU A 600 19.44 -7.48 -14.55
N ILE A 601 18.60 -6.59 -15.11
CA ILE A 601 18.22 -6.64 -16.53
C ILE A 601 19.33 -6.14 -17.47
N THR A 602 20.37 -5.49 -16.96
CA THR A 602 21.58 -5.18 -17.74
C THR A 602 22.51 -6.39 -17.88
N GLN A 603 22.35 -7.40 -17.01
CA GLN A 603 23.23 -8.56 -16.91
C GLN A 603 22.60 -9.88 -17.38
N THR A 604 21.26 -9.96 -17.47
CA THR A 604 20.58 -11.19 -17.88
C THR A 604 19.31 -10.94 -18.69
N LYS A 605 19.00 -11.89 -19.59
CA LYS A 605 17.78 -11.93 -20.41
C LYS A 605 16.72 -12.90 -19.87
N ARG A 606 16.94 -13.47 -18.67
CA ARG A 606 16.01 -14.45 -18.06
C ARG A 606 14.62 -13.89 -17.78
N PHE A 607 14.51 -12.59 -17.54
CA PHE A 607 13.23 -11.93 -17.26
C PHE A 607 12.60 -11.37 -18.52
N ARG A 608 11.33 -11.71 -18.72
CA ARG A 608 10.52 -11.31 -19.86
C ARG A 608 9.90 -9.91 -19.69
N ALA A 609 9.81 -9.42 -18.45
CA ALA A 609 9.42 -8.06 -18.12
C ALA A 609 10.01 -7.63 -16.77
N ALA A 610 10.25 -6.32 -16.61
CA ALA A 610 10.78 -5.74 -15.39
C ALA A 610 10.06 -4.46 -14.96
N VAL A 611 9.94 -4.23 -13.66
CA VAL A 611 9.37 -2.98 -13.11
C VAL A 611 10.29 -2.37 -12.06
N ASN A 612 10.73 -1.13 -12.29
CA ASN A 612 11.46 -0.33 -11.31
C ASN A 612 10.51 0.69 -10.65
N VAL A 613 10.32 0.62 -9.34
CA VAL A 613 9.51 1.58 -8.57
C VAL A 613 10.41 2.44 -7.68
N SER A 614 10.53 3.74 -7.94
CA SER A 614 11.36 4.69 -7.15
C SER A 614 12.81 4.21 -6.91
N GLY A 615 13.38 3.44 -7.85
CA GLY A 615 14.73 2.89 -7.72
C GLY A 615 15.79 3.65 -8.50
N LYS A 616 17.01 3.62 -7.96
CA LYS A 616 18.20 4.28 -8.50
C LYS A 616 18.56 3.69 -9.87
N VAL A 617 19.13 4.52 -10.73
CA VAL A 617 19.51 4.18 -12.11
C VAL A 617 20.99 4.43 -12.34
N ASP A 618 21.47 5.56 -11.84
CA ASP A 618 22.85 6.02 -11.97
C ASP A 618 23.40 6.38 -10.59
N MET A 619 24.36 5.61 -10.11
CA MET A 619 25.02 5.86 -8.83
C MET A 619 25.95 7.08 -8.89
N VAL A 620 26.38 7.54 -10.06
CA VAL A 620 27.18 8.75 -10.21
C VAL A 620 26.32 9.99 -9.97
N SER A 621 25.19 10.13 -10.67
CA SER A 621 24.27 11.25 -10.45
C SER A 621 23.64 11.19 -9.06
N PHE A 622 23.28 10.00 -8.58
CA PHE A 622 22.62 9.81 -7.28
C PHE A 622 23.53 10.02 -6.07
N TYR A 623 24.85 9.79 -6.17
CA TYR A 623 25.78 9.80 -5.02
C TYR A 623 25.65 11.03 -4.11
N THR A 624 25.45 12.21 -4.70
CA THR A 624 25.25 13.47 -3.97
C THR A 624 23.85 14.08 -4.15
N ASP A 625 22.95 13.43 -4.89
CA ASP A 625 21.64 13.98 -5.25
C ASP A 625 20.51 13.38 -4.41
N SER A 626 20.24 14.03 -3.27
CA SER A 626 19.06 13.78 -2.42
C SER A 626 18.68 15.03 -1.63
N PRO A 627 18.47 16.16 -2.33
CA PRO A 627 18.52 17.49 -1.75
C PRO A 627 17.56 17.66 -0.57
N ARG A 628 16.34 17.11 -0.67
CA ARG A 628 15.31 17.27 0.36
C ARG A 628 15.54 16.44 1.61
N LEU A 629 16.25 15.30 1.55
CA LEU A 629 16.54 14.54 2.77
C LEU A 629 17.49 15.27 3.72
N GLY A 630 18.14 16.38 3.31
CA GLY A 630 19.12 17.07 4.15
C GLY A 630 20.37 16.25 4.45
N VAL A 631 20.52 15.09 3.78
CA VAL A 631 21.68 14.21 3.83
C VAL A 631 22.07 13.86 2.41
N ARG A 632 23.37 13.89 2.15
CA ARG A 632 23.89 13.39 0.87
C ARG A 632 23.82 11.87 0.93
N ASN A 633 23.37 11.22 -0.14
CA ASN A 633 23.26 9.75 -0.18
C ASN A 633 24.62 9.02 -0.32
N VAL A 634 25.72 9.70 0.02
CA VAL A 634 27.10 9.18 0.03
C VAL A 634 27.27 7.99 0.98
N HIS A 635 26.63 8.04 2.14
CA HIS A 635 26.70 6.97 3.13
C HIS A 635 26.07 5.67 2.62
N ALA A 636 25.02 5.77 1.79
CA ALA A 636 24.38 4.59 1.20
C ALA A 636 25.34 3.82 0.27
N ALA A 637 26.03 4.56 -0.61
CA ALA A 637 27.10 4.05 -1.47
C ALA A 637 28.29 3.50 -0.67
N GLU A 638 28.82 4.28 0.26
CA GLU A 638 30.11 3.96 0.89
C GLU A 638 30.01 2.92 2.01
N LYS A 639 28.94 2.95 2.81
CA LYS A 639 28.90 2.29 4.13
C LYS A 639 27.62 1.52 4.42
N SER A 640 26.52 1.74 3.70
CA SER A 640 25.24 1.08 3.96
C SER A 640 24.68 0.33 2.74
N GLN A 641 23.43 0.59 2.33
CA GLN A 641 22.61 -0.29 1.52
C GLN A 641 23.17 -0.57 0.10
N ASP A 642 23.86 0.39 -0.53
CA ASP A 642 24.38 0.20 -1.88
C ASP A 642 25.75 -0.51 -1.89
N ARG A 643 26.45 -0.51 -0.75
CA ARG A 643 27.62 -1.35 -0.48
C ARG A 643 28.75 -1.22 -1.53
N ILE A 644 28.94 -0.07 -2.17
CA ILE A 644 30.07 0.17 -3.09
C ILE A 644 31.42 0.15 -2.33
N GLY A 645 31.41 0.64 -1.09
CA GLY A 645 32.52 0.47 -0.14
C GLY A 645 33.69 1.45 -0.30
N ALA A 646 33.56 2.47 -1.14
CA ALA A 646 34.54 3.53 -1.36
C ALA A 646 33.82 4.78 -1.88
N THR A 647 34.44 5.96 -1.75
CA THR A 647 33.91 7.19 -2.34
C THR A 647 33.98 7.17 -3.87
N LEU A 648 33.23 8.04 -4.54
CA LEU A 648 33.27 8.18 -6.00
C LEU A 648 34.68 8.54 -6.50
N TRP A 649 35.44 9.30 -5.73
CA TRP A 649 36.79 9.73 -6.12
C TRP A 649 37.85 8.65 -5.90
N GLU A 650 37.68 7.79 -4.89
CA GLU A 650 38.59 6.67 -4.64
C GLU A 650 38.40 5.53 -5.63
N ALA A 651 37.15 5.26 -6.04
CA ALA A 651 36.83 4.13 -6.92
C ALA A 651 35.79 4.47 -7.99
N PRO A 652 36.05 5.44 -8.90
CA PRO A 652 35.07 5.90 -9.89
C PRO A 652 34.56 4.77 -10.78
N GLN A 653 35.41 3.79 -11.10
CA GLN A 653 35.05 2.65 -11.92
C GLN A 653 34.02 1.73 -11.25
N LYS A 654 34.00 1.64 -9.91
CA LYS A 654 32.97 0.87 -9.19
C LYS A 654 31.60 1.53 -9.32
N TYR A 655 31.54 2.87 -9.25
CA TYR A 655 30.27 3.58 -9.45
C TYR A 655 29.74 3.41 -10.87
N ILE A 656 30.60 3.48 -11.88
CA ILE A 656 30.22 3.20 -13.27
C ILE A 656 29.73 1.74 -13.41
N ALA A 657 30.48 0.78 -12.89
CA ALA A 657 30.13 -0.64 -12.96
C ALA A 657 28.80 -0.97 -12.26
N GLN A 658 28.45 -0.22 -11.21
CA GLN A 658 27.22 -0.39 -10.44
C GLN A 658 26.13 0.63 -10.82
N SER A 659 26.23 1.23 -12.01
CA SER A 659 25.22 2.16 -12.54
C SER A 659 24.58 1.57 -13.80
N ALA A 660 23.29 1.22 -13.69
CA ALA A 660 22.58 0.50 -14.75
C ALA A 660 22.49 1.28 -16.07
N ILE A 661 22.49 2.62 -16.00
CA ILE A 661 22.42 3.46 -17.20
C ILE A 661 23.58 3.26 -18.18
N PHE A 662 24.80 3.00 -17.69
CA PHE A 662 25.98 2.77 -18.53
C PHE A 662 25.90 1.44 -19.30
N PHE A 663 24.91 0.60 -18.98
CA PHE A 663 24.66 -0.68 -19.61
C PHE A 663 23.24 -0.77 -20.19
N ALA A 664 22.58 0.38 -20.41
CA ALA A 664 21.22 0.44 -20.96
C ALA A 664 21.12 -0.17 -22.37
N ASP A 665 22.21 -0.18 -23.14
CA ASP A 665 22.32 -0.84 -24.45
C ASP A 665 22.10 -2.36 -24.38
N ARG A 666 22.49 -2.97 -23.24
CA ARG A 666 22.32 -4.41 -22.97
C ARG A 666 20.90 -4.80 -22.62
N ILE A 667 20.07 -3.85 -22.17
CA ILE A 667 18.69 -4.12 -21.78
C ILE A 667 17.88 -4.51 -23.02
N THR A 668 17.32 -5.71 -23.00
CA THR A 668 16.34 -6.19 -23.99
C THR A 668 14.96 -6.48 -23.37
N THR A 669 14.88 -6.46 -22.04
CA THR A 669 13.66 -6.71 -21.28
C THR A 669 12.79 -5.46 -21.29
N PRO A 670 11.49 -5.56 -21.67
CA PRO A 670 10.53 -4.47 -21.48
C PRO A 670 10.54 -3.96 -20.04
N LEU A 671 10.71 -2.64 -19.88
CA LEU A 671 10.84 -2.00 -18.58
C LEU A 671 9.70 -1.01 -18.32
N LEU A 672 8.98 -1.20 -17.22
CA LEU A 672 8.08 -0.20 -16.65
C LEU A 672 8.80 0.53 -15.53
N LEU A 673 8.90 1.84 -15.68
CA LEU A 673 9.47 2.75 -14.71
C LEU A 673 8.31 3.46 -13.98
N VAL A 674 8.31 3.43 -12.64
CA VAL A 674 7.29 4.09 -11.82
C VAL A 674 7.98 4.99 -10.78
N THR A 675 7.59 6.25 -10.71
CA THR A 675 8.10 7.19 -9.70
C THR A 675 7.01 8.09 -9.14
N GLY A 676 7.19 8.55 -7.91
CA GLY A 676 6.52 9.74 -7.41
C GLY A 676 7.32 11.00 -7.79
N ALA A 677 6.65 12.03 -8.31
CA ALA A 677 7.33 13.28 -8.66
C ALA A 677 7.81 14.08 -7.44
N GLN A 678 7.31 13.75 -6.25
CA GLN A 678 7.68 14.38 -4.97
C GLN A 678 8.53 13.46 -4.09
N ASP A 679 9.17 12.46 -4.68
CA ASP A 679 10.08 11.55 -3.98
C ASP A 679 11.26 12.35 -3.37
N PRO A 680 11.36 12.48 -2.04
CA PRO A 680 12.42 13.24 -1.41
C PRO A 680 13.77 12.50 -1.43
N ASN A 681 13.76 11.19 -1.71
CA ASN A 681 14.90 10.29 -1.58
C ASN A 681 15.53 9.96 -2.94
N VAL A 682 14.76 9.37 -3.85
CA VAL A 682 15.22 9.03 -5.21
C VAL A 682 14.52 9.95 -6.20
N PRO A 683 15.19 11.02 -6.67
CA PRO A 683 14.58 11.98 -7.57
C PRO A 683 14.04 11.31 -8.84
N ALA A 684 12.88 11.77 -9.31
CA ALA A 684 12.28 11.28 -10.55
C ALA A 684 13.20 11.45 -11.77
N ASP A 685 14.17 12.36 -11.68
CA ASP A 685 15.22 12.61 -12.68
C ASP A 685 16.07 11.35 -12.95
N ASN A 686 16.41 10.57 -11.92
CA ASN A 686 17.13 9.30 -12.07
C ASN A 686 16.35 8.32 -12.98
N THR A 687 15.02 8.28 -12.82
CA THR A 687 14.16 7.46 -13.67
C THR A 687 14.01 8.03 -15.09
N ARG A 688 13.94 9.36 -15.21
CA ARG A 688 13.91 10.06 -16.50
C ARG A 688 15.15 9.78 -17.34
N GLU A 689 16.33 9.71 -16.71
CA GLU A 689 17.59 9.33 -17.36
C GLU A 689 17.48 7.96 -18.05
N MET A 690 17.03 6.92 -17.33
CA MET A 690 16.84 5.58 -17.91
C MET A 690 15.80 5.58 -19.04
N TYR A 691 14.68 6.29 -18.85
CA TYR A 691 13.63 6.38 -19.87
C TYR A 691 14.17 6.94 -21.19
N TYR A 692 14.89 8.06 -21.14
CA TYR A 692 15.44 8.67 -22.36
C TYR A 692 16.59 7.86 -22.96
N ALA A 693 17.43 7.21 -22.14
CA ALA A 693 18.47 6.31 -22.62
C ALA A 693 17.86 5.16 -23.43
N LEU A 694 16.88 4.45 -22.86
CA LEU A 694 16.21 3.34 -23.53
C LEU A 694 15.42 3.79 -24.77
N ARG A 695 14.76 4.94 -24.71
CA ARG A 695 14.07 5.52 -25.87
C ARG A 695 15.05 5.84 -27.01
N ARG A 696 16.21 6.44 -26.69
CA ARG A 696 17.27 6.75 -27.66
C ARG A 696 17.85 5.49 -28.32
N LEU A 697 17.86 4.38 -27.58
CA LEU A 697 18.33 3.07 -28.02
C LEU A 697 17.24 2.21 -28.70
N GLY A 698 16.02 2.74 -28.87
CA GLY A 698 14.90 2.02 -29.48
C GLY A 698 14.40 0.83 -28.65
N LYS A 699 14.62 0.84 -27.33
CA LYS A 699 14.25 -0.25 -26.42
C LYS A 699 12.84 -0.05 -25.84
N PRO A 700 12.09 -1.13 -25.57
CA PRO A 700 10.74 -1.04 -25.00
C PRO A 700 10.79 -0.54 -23.54
N VAL A 701 10.31 0.67 -23.31
CA VAL A 701 10.22 1.29 -21.99
C VAL A 701 8.94 2.10 -21.86
N THR A 702 8.35 2.13 -20.66
CA THR A 702 7.26 3.03 -20.29
C THR A 702 7.61 3.69 -18.98
N TRP A 703 7.40 4.99 -18.84
CA TRP A 703 7.56 5.71 -17.58
C TRP A 703 6.24 6.31 -17.12
N VAL A 704 5.86 5.99 -15.89
CA VAL A 704 4.69 6.52 -15.19
C VAL A 704 5.18 7.35 -14.01
N ASN A 705 4.88 8.65 -14.03
CA ASN A 705 5.25 9.57 -12.97
C ASN A 705 4.00 10.09 -12.25
N TYR A 706 3.81 9.66 -11.00
CA TYR A 706 2.69 10.09 -10.17
C TYR A 706 3.01 11.45 -9.57
N MET A 707 2.40 12.50 -10.11
CA MET A 707 2.77 13.89 -9.84
C MET A 707 2.60 14.33 -8.38
N ASN A 708 1.75 13.62 -7.62
CA ASN A 708 1.45 13.90 -6.22
C ASN A 708 2.00 12.87 -5.25
N SER A 709 2.64 11.79 -5.72
CA SER A 709 3.20 10.74 -4.85
C SER A 709 4.66 11.02 -4.48
N GLY A 710 5.06 10.52 -3.30
CA GLY A 710 6.43 10.53 -2.79
C GLY A 710 7.20 9.25 -3.09
N HIS A 711 8.13 8.89 -2.20
CA HIS A 711 8.96 7.70 -2.36
C HIS A 711 8.18 6.39 -2.22
N GLY A 712 8.40 5.47 -3.17
CA GLY A 712 7.89 4.10 -3.09
C GLY A 712 6.55 3.91 -3.79
N THR A 713 5.67 3.08 -3.23
CA THR A 713 4.37 2.78 -3.83
C THR A 713 3.48 4.04 -3.87
N PRO A 714 3.06 4.48 -5.07
CA PRO A 714 2.09 5.56 -5.23
C PRO A 714 0.82 5.28 -4.44
N GLY A 715 0.30 6.31 -3.77
CA GLY A 715 -0.85 6.15 -2.87
C GLY A 715 -1.20 7.42 -2.11
N THR A 716 -1.07 8.57 -2.77
CA THR A 716 -1.58 9.83 -2.22
C THR A 716 -3.10 9.82 -2.18
N THR A 717 -3.73 9.23 -3.20
CA THR A 717 -5.17 8.92 -3.23
C THR A 717 -5.42 7.42 -3.38
N ALA A 718 -6.66 7.01 -3.16
CA ALA A 718 -7.06 5.62 -3.38
C ALA A 718 -6.93 5.24 -4.86
N GLU A 719 -7.27 6.17 -5.76
CA GLU A 719 -7.19 6.02 -7.20
C GLU A 719 -5.75 5.83 -7.66
N ASP A 720 -4.80 6.62 -7.14
CA ASP A 720 -3.36 6.46 -7.45
C ASP A 720 -2.86 5.07 -7.04
N PHE A 721 -3.27 4.57 -5.87
CA PHE A 721 -2.86 3.26 -5.37
C PHE A 721 -3.45 2.12 -6.20
N ILE A 722 -4.73 2.23 -6.59
CA ILE A 722 -5.41 1.24 -7.43
C ILE A 722 -4.83 1.25 -8.84
N ASP A 723 -4.68 2.42 -9.46
CA ASP A 723 -4.07 2.60 -10.78
C ASP A 723 -2.65 2.03 -10.83
N TYR A 724 -1.84 2.25 -9.78
CA TYR A 724 -0.52 1.66 -9.67
C TYR A 724 -0.54 0.11 -9.74
N HIS A 725 -1.41 -0.54 -8.97
CA HIS A 725 -1.52 -2.01 -9.00
C HIS A 725 -2.09 -2.52 -10.32
N ASP A 726 -3.08 -1.82 -10.88
CA ASP A 726 -3.67 -2.16 -12.18
C ASP A 726 -2.65 -2.03 -13.32
N ARG A 727 -1.81 -0.99 -13.33
CA ARG A 727 -0.74 -0.82 -14.34
C ARG A 727 0.33 -1.89 -14.25
N ILE A 728 0.80 -2.21 -13.04
CA ILE A 728 1.78 -3.28 -12.85
C ILE A 728 1.18 -4.62 -13.28
N GLY A 729 -0.05 -4.92 -12.85
CA GLY A 729 -0.76 -6.14 -13.24
C GLY A 729 -0.92 -6.25 -14.75
N ALA A 730 -1.43 -5.19 -15.41
CA ALA A 730 -1.61 -5.14 -16.86
C ALA A 730 -0.28 -5.26 -17.64
N PHE A 731 0.79 -4.65 -17.13
CA PHE A 731 2.12 -4.74 -17.73
C PHE A 731 2.66 -6.17 -17.70
N PHE A 732 2.60 -6.84 -16.54
CA PHE A 732 2.99 -8.23 -16.45
C PHE A 732 2.07 -9.17 -17.23
N ASP A 733 0.75 -8.91 -17.25
CA ASP A 733 -0.22 -9.71 -18.00
C ASP A 733 0.10 -9.71 -19.49
N ARG A 734 0.44 -8.53 -20.03
CA ARG A 734 0.86 -8.37 -21.43
C ARG A 734 2.11 -9.18 -21.75
N HIS A 735 3.13 -9.11 -20.91
CA HIS A 735 4.44 -9.67 -21.22
C HIS A 735 4.60 -11.14 -20.81
N LEU A 736 3.89 -11.59 -19.77
CA LEU A 736 4.02 -12.93 -19.20
C LEU A 736 2.83 -13.83 -19.53
N LYS A 737 1.62 -13.30 -19.70
CA LYS A 737 0.43 -14.10 -20.04
C LYS A 737 -0.03 -13.93 -21.48
N GLY A 738 0.51 -12.95 -22.21
CA GLY A 738 0.07 -12.62 -23.57
C GLY A 738 -1.30 -11.93 -23.62
N SER A 739 -1.79 -11.39 -22.50
CA SER A 739 -3.07 -10.68 -22.44
C SER A 739 -2.91 -9.25 -22.97
N SER A 740 -3.56 -8.91 -24.09
CA SER A 740 -3.55 -7.56 -24.64
C SER A 740 -4.60 -6.66 -23.97
N THR A 741 -4.44 -6.36 -22.69
CA THR A 741 -5.19 -5.27 -22.03
C THR A 741 -4.49 -3.94 -22.33
N SER A 742 -5.23 -2.99 -22.92
CA SER A 742 -4.71 -1.65 -23.22
C SER A 742 -4.46 -0.85 -21.93
N THR A 743 -3.50 0.06 -21.96
CA THR A 743 -3.18 0.98 -20.83
C THR A 743 -3.67 2.41 -21.07
N ILE A 744 -4.37 2.63 -22.18
CA ILE A 744 -4.90 3.94 -22.58
C ILE A 744 -6.30 4.07 -22.00
N VAL A 745 -6.53 5.08 -21.15
CA VAL A 745 -7.87 5.35 -20.59
C VAL A 745 -8.72 6.07 -21.63
N GLU A 746 -9.90 5.53 -21.92
CA GLU A 746 -10.87 6.13 -22.85
C GLU A 746 -12.06 6.77 -22.12
N ALA A 747 -12.36 6.35 -20.89
CA ALA A 747 -13.44 6.91 -20.09
C ALA A 747 -13.21 6.71 -18.58
N THR A 748 -14.01 7.41 -17.78
CA THR A 748 -14.19 7.12 -16.35
C THR A 748 -15.58 6.51 -16.17
N SER A 749 -15.70 5.43 -15.42
CA SER A 749 -16.99 4.83 -15.09
C SER A 749 -17.86 5.80 -14.29
N LEU A 750 -19.18 5.58 -14.27
CA LEU A 750 -20.15 6.26 -13.41
C LEU A 750 -19.84 6.06 -11.91
N THR A 751 -18.96 5.11 -11.59
CA THR A 751 -18.46 4.82 -10.25
C THR A 751 -17.00 5.26 -10.01
N GLY A 752 -16.41 6.04 -10.93
CA GLY A 752 -15.09 6.68 -10.75
C GLY A 752 -13.87 5.86 -11.17
N GLN A 753 -14.04 4.69 -11.79
CA GLN A 753 -12.93 3.82 -12.21
C GLN A 753 -12.45 4.14 -13.64
N PRO A 754 -11.14 4.05 -13.94
CA PRO A 754 -10.65 4.21 -15.31
C PRO A 754 -11.10 3.04 -16.19
N LEU A 755 -11.62 3.36 -17.37
CA LEU A 755 -12.03 2.40 -18.40
C LEU A 755 -11.03 2.46 -19.56
N TYR A 756 -10.28 1.37 -19.73
CA TYR A 756 -9.19 1.28 -20.69
C TYR A 756 -9.69 0.88 -22.08
N ARG A 757 -9.04 1.39 -23.13
CA ARG A 757 -9.35 1.12 -24.54
C ARG A 757 -9.56 -0.39 -24.79
N PRO A 758 -10.74 -0.81 -25.26
CA PRO A 758 -10.93 -2.16 -25.77
C PRO A 758 -10.01 -2.37 -26.99
N GLU A 759 -9.19 -3.41 -26.97
CA GLU A 759 -8.38 -3.78 -28.13
C GLU A 759 -8.96 -5.04 -28.78
N PRO A 760 -9.45 -4.94 -30.03
CA PRO A 760 -9.78 -6.13 -30.83
C PRO A 760 -8.56 -7.05 -30.93
N GLN A 761 -8.77 -8.36 -30.97
CA GLN A 761 -7.69 -9.35 -31.05
C GLN A 761 -7.79 -10.22 -32.31
N GLY A 762 -6.66 -10.80 -32.71
CA GLY A 762 -6.57 -11.76 -33.83
C GLY A 762 -7.11 -11.21 -35.16
N ALA A 763 -7.75 -12.08 -35.94
CA ALA A 763 -8.26 -11.76 -37.28
C ALA A 763 -9.28 -10.60 -37.30
N ALA A 764 -10.02 -10.39 -36.21
CA ALA A 764 -10.95 -9.28 -36.10
C ALA A 764 -10.22 -7.93 -36.08
N ARG A 765 -9.07 -7.85 -35.39
CA ARG A 765 -8.23 -6.65 -35.35
C ARG A 765 -7.68 -6.31 -36.73
N GLU A 766 -7.07 -7.28 -37.40
CA GLU A 766 -6.48 -7.09 -38.73
C GLU A 766 -7.52 -6.57 -39.72
N LYS A 767 -8.72 -7.16 -39.72
CA LYS A 767 -9.84 -6.70 -40.54
C LYS A 767 -10.24 -5.25 -40.23
N MET A 768 -10.36 -4.90 -38.95
CA MET A 768 -10.74 -3.53 -38.55
C MET A 768 -9.65 -2.50 -38.87
N GLU A 769 -8.37 -2.87 -38.77
CA GLU A 769 -7.24 -2.02 -39.14
C GLU A 769 -7.25 -1.70 -40.64
N VAL A 770 -7.50 -2.69 -41.50
CA VAL A 770 -7.69 -2.47 -42.96
C VAL A 770 -8.85 -1.52 -43.21
N GLN A 771 -10.02 -1.76 -42.60
CA GLN A 771 -11.19 -0.91 -42.77
C GLN A 771 -10.97 0.53 -42.28
N LEU A 772 -10.23 0.71 -41.19
CA LEU A 772 -9.86 2.04 -40.69
C LEU A 772 -8.89 2.74 -41.64
N ALA A 773 -7.92 2.02 -42.20
CA ALA A 773 -7.02 2.57 -43.21
C ALA A 773 -7.78 3.00 -44.47
N ASP A 774 -8.75 2.21 -44.92
CA ASP A 774 -9.60 2.54 -46.07
C ASP A 774 -10.45 3.78 -45.81
N ALA A 775 -11.11 3.84 -44.66
CA ALA A 775 -11.89 5.02 -44.26
C ALA A 775 -11.02 6.27 -44.10
N ARG A 776 -9.77 6.13 -43.63
CA ARG A 776 -8.81 7.23 -43.56
C ARG A 776 -8.44 7.72 -44.96
N ARG A 777 -8.20 6.84 -45.92
CA ARG A 777 -7.92 7.22 -47.32
C ARG A 777 -9.10 7.94 -47.96
N ALA A 778 -10.32 7.45 -47.75
CA ALA A 778 -11.54 8.12 -48.23
C ALA A 778 -11.70 9.53 -47.62
N TYR A 779 -11.48 9.67 -46.31
CA TYR A 779 -11.48 10.97 -45.65
C TYR A 779 -10.40 11.91 -46.19
N THR A 780 -9.17 11.43 -46.42
CA THR A 780 -8.11 12.26 -47.01
C THR A 780 -8.44 12.74 -48.42
N ALA A 781 -9.12 11.91 -49.22
CA ALA A 781 -9.55 12.29 -50.56
C ALA A 781 -10.67 13.35 -50.55
N THR A 782 -11.60 13.26 -49.59
CA THR A 782 -12.73 14.19 -49.45
C THR A 782 -12.94 14.59 -47.98
N PRO A 783 -12.09 15.48 -47.41
CA PRO A 783 -12.06 15.74 -45.97
C PRO A 783 -13.27 16.54 -45.45
N THR A 784 -14.00 17.19 -46.35
CA THR A 784 -15.24 17.91 -46.03
C THR A 784 -16.50 17.11 -46.36
N ASN A 785 -16.41 15.87 -46.84
CA ASN A 785 -17.59 15.05 -47.14
C ASN A 785 -18.12 14.36 -45.85
N ALA A 786 -19.41 14.53 -45.58
CA ALA A 786 -20.04 14.00 -44.37
C ALA A 786 -19.94 12.48 -44.23
N ASP A 787 -20.11 11.71 -45.33
CA ASP A 787 -20.02 10.25 -45.29
C ASP A 787 -18.61 9.77 -44.95
N SER A 788 -17.60 10.40 -45.55
CA SER A 788 -16.19 10.08 -45.28
C SER A 788 -15.80 10.35 -43.82
N ILE A 789 -16.31 11.46 -43.25
CA ILE A 789 -16.14 11.78 -41.82
C ILE A 789 -16.84 10.75 -40.93
N ILE A 790 -18.10 10.41 -41.26
CA ILE A 790 -18.90 9.45 -40.50
C ILE A 790 -18.22 8.10 -40.47
N TRP A 791 -17.78 7.59 -41.63
CA TRP A 791 -17.11 6.30 -41.73
C TRP A 791 -15.76 6.28 -41.03
N LEU A 792 -14.98 7.37 -41.13
CA LEU A 792 -13.74 7.48 -40.38
C LEU A 792 -13.98 7.42 -38.87
N GLY A 793 -14.95 8.18 -38.35
CA GLY A 793 -15.31 8.16 -36.94
C GLY A 793 -15.79 6.77 -36.50
N ARG A 794 -16.61 6.08 -37.32
CA ARG A 794 -17.14 4.75 -37.01
C ARG A 794 -16.02 3.71 -36.91
N ARG A 795 -15.12 3.66 -37.90
CA ARG A 795 -13.99 2.72 -37.91
C ARG A 795 -13.00 3.00 -36.78
N THR A 796 -12.80 4.28 -36.45
CA THR A 796 -11.97 4.70 -35.31
C THR A 796 -12.57 4.20 -33.99
N ALA A 797 -13.88 4.35 -33.83
CA ALA A 797 -14.61 3.87 -32.66
C ALA A 797 -14.62 2.34 -32.53
N TYR A 798 -14.67 1.59 -33.64
CA TYR A 798 -14.60 0.12 -33.61
C TYR A 798 -13.24 -0.40 -33.11
N MET A 799 -12.17 0.38 -33.25
CA MET A 799 -10.86 0.12 -32.64
C MET A 799 -10.78 0.49 -31.16
N GLY A 800 -11.91 0.80 -30.50
CA GLY A 800 -11.99 1.21 -29.11
C GLY A 800 -11.53 2.65 -28.84
N ARG A 801 -11.21 3.44 -29.88
CA ARG A 801 -10.69 4.81 -29.76
C ARG A 801 -11.82 5.83 -29.70
N PHE A 802 -12.52 5.86 -28.57
CA PHE A 802 -13.76 6.63 -28.43
C PHE A 802 -13.52 8.14 -28.39
N ASN A 803 -12.48 8.60 -27.70
CA ASN A 803 -12.17 10.04 -27.66
C ASN A 803 -11.72 10.57 -29.03
N GLU A 804 -10.90 9.82 -29.77
CA GLU A 804 -10.50 10.17 -31.15
C GLU A 804 -11.75 10.24 -32.06
N ALA A 805 -12.69 9.31 -31.93
CA ALA A 805 -13.93 9.33 -32.69
C ALA A 805 -14.82 10.56 -32.33
N ILE A 806 -14.90 10.96 -31.06
CA ILE A 806 -15.62 12.17 -30.62
C ILE A 806 -15.03 13.42 -31.28
N GLU A 807 -13.70 13.52 -31.36
CA GLU A 807 -13.02 14.63 -32.03
C GLU A 807 -13.34 14.67 -33.52
N ILE A 808 -13.27 13.53 -34.21
CA ILE A 808 -13.62 13.41 -35.64
C ILE A 808 -15.05 13.89 -35.89
N TYR A 809 -16.03 13.42 -35.10
CA TYR A 809 -17.41 13.86 -35.26
C TYR A 809 -17.61 15.33 -34.89
N THR A 810 -16.87 15.85 -33.91
CA THR A 810 -16.94 17.26 -33.53
C THR A 810 -16.48 18.18 -34.66
N GLN A 811 -15.41 17.82 -35.36
CA GLN A 811 -14.97 18.52 -36.57
C GLN A 811 -16.01 18.38 -37.68
N GLY A 812 -16.59 17.18 -37.86
CA GLY A 812 -17.66 16.96 -38.82
C GLY A 812 -18.89 17.85 -38.59
N ILE A 813 -19.34 17.98 -37.34
CA ILE A 813 -20.49 18.82 -36.97
C ILE A 813 -20.22 20.29 -37.24
N ALA A 814 -18.98 20.75 -37.04
CA ALA A 814 -18.61 22.11 -37.39
C ALA A 814 -18.71 22.37 -38.91
N ALA A 815 -18.42 21.36 -39.75
CA ALA A 815 -18.55 21.45 -41.20
C ALA A 815 -20.00 21.22 -41.69
N HIS A 816 -20.78 20.39 -41.00
CA HIS A 816 -22.14 19.99 -41.38
C HIS A 816 -23.13 20.10 -40.20
N PRO A 817 -23.45 21.33 -39.75
CA PRO A 817 -24.24 21.55 -38.52
C PRO A 817 -25.71 21.12 -38.61
N SER A 818 -26.20 20.78 -39.81
CA SER A 818 -27.56 20.29 -40.06
C SER A 818 -27.63 18.78 -40.35
N ASP A 819 -26.50 18.05 -40.40
CA ASP A 819 -26.50 16.61 -40.65
C ASP A 819 -26.73 15.82 -39.35
N ALA A 820 -27.94 15.29 -39.19
CA ALA A 820 -28.36 14.54 -38.00
C ALA A 820 -27.48 13.30 -37.72
N ARG A 821 -26.85 12.71 -38.74
CA ARG A 821 -26.06 11.47 -38.62
C ARG A 821 -24.82 11.68 -37.75
N LEU A 822 -24.18 12.84 -37.90
CA LEU A 822 -22.99 13.19 -37.11
C LEU A 822 -23.32 13.33 -35.62
N PHE A 823 -24.42 14.00 -35.30
CA PHE A 823 -24.92 14.10 -33.93
C PHE A 823 -25.28 12.73 -33.35
N ARG A 824 -25.97 11.88 -34.12
CA ARG A 824 -26.29 10.50 -33.72
C ARG A 824 -25.02 9.70 -33.36
N HIS A 825 -23.99 9.76 -34.19
CA HIS A 825 -22.77 8.98 -33.95
C HIS A 825 -21.91 9.54 -32.79
N ARG A 826 -21.81 10.87 -32.66
CA ARG A 826 -21.11 11.49 -31.54
C ARG A 826 -21.83 11.24 -30.21
N GLY A 827 -23.15 11.38 -30.20
CA GLY A 827 -24.00 11.04 -29.06
C GLY A 827 -23.76 9.62 -28.57
N HIS A 828 -23.65 8.65 -29.48
CA HIS A 828 -23.31 7.27 -29.11
C HIS A 828 -21.94 7.20 -28.42
N ARG A 829 -20.91 7.89 -28.93
CA ARG A 829 -19.59 7.88 -28.28
C ARG A 829 -19.58 8.61 -26.94
N TYR A 830 -20.42 9.62 -26.75
CA TYR A 830 -20.64 10.21 -25.43
C TYR A 830 -21.28 9.21 -24.46
N LEU A 831 -22.19 8.34 -24.90
CA LEU A 831 -22.65 7.21 -24.07
C LEU A 831 -21.49 6.27 -23.74
N SER A 832 -20.70 5.87 -24.74
CA SER A 832 -19.52 5.02 -24.52
C SER A 832 -18.57 5.62 -23.49
N THR A 833 -18.40 6.96 -23.45
CA THR A 833 -17.49 7.64 -22.51
C THR A 833 -18.17 8.18 -21.25
N ARG A 834 -19.40 7.75 -20.95
CA ARG A 834 -20.18 8.11 -19.74
C ARG A 834 -20.49 9.61 -19.63
N GLN A 835 -20.43 10.36 -20.74
CA GLN A 835 -20.80 11.77 -20.82
C GLN A 835 -22.31 11.91 -21.10
N LEU A 836 -23.15 11.35 -20.22
CA LEU A 836 -24.59 11.21 -20.44
C LEU A 836 -25.31 12.53 -20.81
N PRO A 837 -25.04 13.68 -20.14
CA PRO A 837 -25.69 14.93 -20.52
C PRO A 837 -25.36 15.40 -21.94
N LYS A 838 -24.11 15.18 -22.39
CA LYS A 838 -23.70 15.52 -23.76
C LYS A 838 -24.33 14.58 -24.79
N ALA A 839 -24.45 13.29 -24.45
CA ALA A 839 -25.14 12.33 -25.30
C ALA A 839 -26.60 12.72 -25.53
N ILE A 840 -27.33 13.07 -24.46
CA ILE A 840 -28.73 13.52 -24.54
C ILE A 840 -28.85 14.73 -25.47
N ALA A 841 -28.02 15.76 -25.25
CA ALA A 841 -28.07 16.97 -26.08
C ALA A 841 -27.83 16.69 -27.58
N ASP A 842 -26.86 15.84 -27.91
CA ASP A 842 -26.60 15.44 -29.30
C ASP A 842 -27.77 14.66 -29.90
N PHE A 843 -28.36 13.72 -29.16
CA PHE A 843 -29.49 12.94 -29.65
C PHE A 843 -30.77 13.76 -29.80
N GLU A 844 -31.05 14.71 -28.90
CA GLU A 844 -32.16 15.66 -29.04
C GLU A 844 -32.00 16.53 -30.29
N ARG A 845 -30.77 16.99 -30.54
CA ARG A 845 -30.45 17.74 -31.75
C ARG A 845 -30.64 16.90 -33.01
N ALA A 846 -30.15 15.66 -33.01
CA ALA A 846 -30.35 14.72 -34.12
C ALA A 846 -31.85 14.46 -34.36
N TYR A 847 -32.61 14.23 -33.30
CA TYR A 847 -34.05 13.98 -33.37
C TYR A 847 -34.79 15.18 -34.00
N ALA A 848 -34.51 16.39 -33.52
CA ALA A 848 -35.09 17.63 -34.06
C ALA A 848 -34.78 17.84 -35.55
N LEU A 849 -33.54 17.54 -35.98
CA LEU A 849 -33.13 17.67 -37.39
C LEU A 849 -33.82 16.66 -38.32
N THR A 850 -34.31 15.55 -37.80
CA THR A 850 -35.00 14.52 -38.60
C THR A 850 -36.53 14.65 -38.63
N GLN A 851 -37.12 15.54 -37.83
CA GLN A 851 -38.56 15.74 -37.81
C GLN A 851 -39.08 16.20 -39.18
N GLY A 852 -40.10 15.52 -39.69
CA GLY A 852 -40.69 15.82 -41.00
C GLY A 852 -39.87 15.37 -42.22
N THR A 853 -38.76 14.63 -42.02
CA THR A 853 -37.95 14.06 -43.10
C THR A 853 -38.28 12.57 -43.33
N PRO A 854 -38.17 12.03 -44.56
CA PRO A 854 -38.36 10.60 -44.82
C PRO A 854 -37.36 9.73 -44.03
N ASP A 855 -37.81 8.59 -43.52
CA ASP A 855 -36.95 7.64 -42.81
C ASP A 855 -35.89 7.07 -43.74
N GLN A 856 -34.63 7.04 -43.29
CA GLN A 856 -33.49 6.63 -44.09
C GLN A 856 -32.87 5.36 -43.53
N VAL A 857 -32.60 4.38 -44.39
CA VAL A 857 -31.85 3.19 -43.99
C VAL A 857 -30.45 3.60 -43.53
N GLU A 858 -30.04 3.15 -42.34
CA GLU A 858 -28.68 3.40 -41.86
C GLU A 858 -27.76 2.26 -42.31
N PRO A 859 -26.66 2.52 -43.04
CA PRO A 859 -25.77 1.46 -43.49
C PRO A 859 -25.08 0.72 -42.34
N ASP A 860 -25.10 -0.61 -42.39
CA ASP A 860 -24.45 -1.47 -41.40
C ASP A 860 -22.94 -1.30 -41.42
N GLY A 861 -22.34 -1.30 -40.22
CA GLY A 861 -20.87 -1.25 -40.09
C GLY A 861 -20.22 -2.52 -40.62
N GLN A 862 -20.93 -3.63 -40.51
CA GLN A 862 -20.62 -4.93 -41.07
C GLN A 862 -21.96 -5.58 -41.44
N PRO A 863 -22.23 -5.90 -42.72
CA PRO A 863 -23.51 -6.49 -43.11
C PRO A 863 -23.74 -7.85 -42.44
N ASN A 864 -24.97 -8.14 -42.05
CA ASN A 864 -25.34 -9.50 -41.61
C ASN A 864 -25.28 -10.52 -42.75
N ALA A 865 -25.40 -11.80 -42.38
CA ALA A 865 -25.36 -12.93 -43.29
C ALA A 865 -26.44 -12.88 -44.40
N ARG A 866 -27.54 -12.13 -44.19
CA ARG A 866 -28.61 -11.94 -45.18
C ARG A 866 -28.46 -10.64 -45.98
N ASN A 867 -27.51 -9.78 -45.62
CA ASN A 867 -27.28 -8.46 -46.21
C ASN A 867 -28.55 -7.58 -46.21
N ILE A 868 -29.39 -7.71 -45.18
CA ILE A 868 -30.63 -6.94 -45.01
C ILE A 868 -30.41 -5.91 -43.89
N PRO A 869 -30.46 -4.60 -44.16
CA PRO A 869 -30.36 -3.58 -43.12
C PRO A 869 -31.47 -3.75 -42.08
N THR A 870 -31.09 -3.83 -40.80
CA THR A 870 -32.04 -4.09 -39.71
C THR A 870 -32.56 -2.81 -39.06
N SER A 871 -31.96 -1.63 -39.32
CA SER A 871 -32.33 -0.37 -38.66
C SER A 871 -32.35 0.84 -39.60
N SER A 872 -33.01 1.91 -39.15
CA SER A 872 -33.04 3.21 -39.82
C SER A 872 -32.38 4.30 -38.99
N LEU A 873 -32.01 5.41 -39.61
CA LEU A 873 -31.38 6.55 -38.96
C LEU A 873 -32.31 7.14 -37.89
N GLN A 874 -33.57 7.40 -38.23
CA GLN A 874 -34.55 7.97 -37.30
C GLN A 874 -34.86 6.98 -36.17
N GLY A 875 -34.96 5.69 -36.48
CA GLY A 875 -35.11 4.64 -35.46
C GLY A 875 -33.92 4.62 -34.49
N ASN A 876 -32.70 4.60 -35.01
CA ASN A 876 -31.50 4.63 -34.19
C ASN A 876 -31.38 5.90 -33.33
N ILE A 877 -31.80 7.06 -33.84
CA ILE A 877 -31.83 8.30 -33.04
C ILE A 877 -32.78 8.16 -31.86
N ARG A 878 -34.03 7.71 -32.08
CA ARG A 878 -35.01 7.51 -31.00
C ARG A 878 -34.57 6.47 -29.99
N TYR A 879 -34.08 5.32 -30.47
CA TYR A 879 -33.56 4.24 -29.65
C TYR A 879 -32.47 4.74 -28.70
N HIS A 880 -31.45 5.43 -29.22
CA HIS A 880 -30.33 5.89 -28.40
C HIS A 880 -30.70 7.08 -27.51
N LEU A 881 -31.62 7.96 -27.93
CA LEU A 881 -32.16 9.02 -27.09
C LEU A 881 -32.92 8.44 -25.88
N GLY A 882 -33.79 7.47 -26.13
CA GLY A 882 -34.48 6.71 -25.08
C GLY A 882 -33.49 6.03 -24.13
N LEU A 883 -32.43 5.43 -24.66
CA LEU A 883 -31.39 4.77 -23.86
C LEU A 883 -30.60 5.77 -23.01
N ALA A 884 -30.25 6.94 -23.56
CA ALA A 884 -29.56 7.99 -22.83
C ALA A 884 -30.40 8.50 -21.65
N TYR A 885 -31.71 8.70 -21.86
CA TYR A 885 -32.65 9.06 -20.80
C TYR A 885 -32.80 7.95 -19.75
N TYR A 886 -32.92 6.70 -20.19
CA TYR A 886 -32.99 5.54 -19.31
C TYR A 886 -31.74 5.42 -18.42
N LEU A 887 -30.55 5.56 -19.01
CA LEU A 887 -29.27 5.54 -18.30
C LEU A 887 -29.16 6.65 -17.26
N ASN A 888 -29.71 7.81 -17.55
CA ASN A 888 -29.75 8.95 -16.64
C ASN A 888 -30.87 8.85 -15.58
N GLY A 889 -31.62 7.74 -15.53
CA GLY A 889 -32.72 7.52 -14.59
C GLY A 889 -34.01 8.28 -14.91
N GLN A 890 -34.10 8.89 -16.10
CA GLN A 890 -35.24 9.70 -16.57
C GLN A 890 -36.20 8.84 -17.40
N PHE A 891 -36.82 7.84 -16.77
CA PHE A 891 -37.66 6.84 -17.45
C PHE A 891 -38.91 7.45 -18.10
N ASP A 892 -39.48 8.49 -17.48
CA ASP A 892 -40.59 9.28 -18.00
C ASP A 892 -40.25 9.94 -19.33
N LYS A 893 -39.04 10.49 -19.46
CA LYS A 893 -38.53 11.10 -20.69
C LYS A 893 -38.16 10.07 -21.76
N ALA A 894 -37.72 8.87 -21.36
CA ALA A 894 -37.43 7.79 -22.29
C ALA A 894 -38.69 7.20 -22.96
N LEU A 895 -39.81 7.14 -22.22
CA LEU A 895 -41.06 6.50 -22.61
C LEU A 895 -41.63 6.92 -23.98
N PRO A 896 -41.81 8.23 -24.31
CA PRO A 896 -42.42 8.64 -25.58
C PRO A 896 -41.61 8.16 -26.79
N PHE A 897 -40.28 8.20 -26.72
CA PHE A 897 -39.41 7.78 -27.82
C PHE A 897 -39.49 6.27 -28.07
N TYR A 898 -39.51 5.45 -27.02
CA TYR A 898 -39.68 4.00 -27.19
C TYR A 898 -41.06 3.61 -27.71
N ARG A 899 -42.12 4.35 -27.36
CA ARG A 899 -43.46 4.12 -27.94
C ARG A 899 -43.49 4.42 -29.43
N GLU A 900 -42.92 5.55 -29.84
CA GLU A 900 -42.81 5.93 -31.24
C GLU A 900 -41.98 4.88 -32.01
N ASP A 901 -40.88 4.40 -31.44
CA ASP A 901 -40.01 3.43 -32.11
C ASP A 901 -40.66 2.05 -32.27
N VAL A 902 -41.40 1.57 -31.27
CA VAL A 902 -42.20 0.34 -31.38
C VAL A 902 -43.30 0.50 -32.44
N ALA A 903 -43.93 1.68 -32.54
CA ALA A 903 -44.93 1.94 -33.56
C ALA A 903 -44.32 1.97 -34.98
N ALA A 904 -43.13 2.53 -35.13
CA ALA A 904 -42.37 2.58 -36.38
C ALA A 904 -41.81 1.21 -36.79
N ALA A 905 -41.53 0.32 -35.83
CA ALA A 905 -40.96 -1.01 -36.09
C ALA A 905 -41.96 -2.05 -36.66
N ARG A 906 -43.20 -1.67 -36.97
CA ARG A 906 -44.20 -2.59 -37.54
C ARG A 906 -43.73 -3.13 -38.90
N GLY A 907 -43.53 -4.45 -38.98
CA GLY A 907 -43.01 -5.12 -40.18
C GLY A 907 -41.50 -5.36 -40.18
N ASN A 908 -40.77 -4.91 -39.14
CA ASN A 908 -39.36 -5.20 -38.90
C ASN A 908 -39.21 -5.89 -37.54
N ASN A 909 -39.11 -7.22 -37.55
CA ASN A 909 -39.04 -8.02 -36.33
C ASN A 909 -37.81 -7.68 -35.47
N ASP A 910 -36.65 -7.39 -36.07
CA ASP A 910 -35.42 -7.06 -35.35
C ASP A 910 -35.56 -5.78 -34.52
N MET A 911 -36.11 -4.73 -35.11
CA MET A 911 -36.35 -3.49 -34.38
C MET A 911 -37.52 -3.62 -33.41
N LEU A 912 -38.54 -4.42 -33.77
CA LEU A 912 -39.69 -4.62 -32.90
C LEU A 912 -39.27 -5.28 -31.59
N VAL A 913 -38.45 -6.33 -31.62
CA VAL A 913 -37.98 -7.00 -30.40
C VAL A 913 -37.02 -6.13 -29.59
N ALA A 914 -36.10 -5.40 -30.24
CA ALA A 914 -35.17 -4.51 -29.53
C ALA A 914 -35.89 -3.36 -28.83
N THR A 915 -36.79 -2.67 -29.53
CA THR A 915 -37.53 -1.50 -29.01
C THR A 915 -38.59 -1.91 -27.98
N SER A 916 -39.26 -3.05 -28.19
CA SER A 916 -40.22 -3.59 -27.21
C SER A 916 -39.55 -4.00 -25.91
N HIS A 917 -38.32 -4.52 -25.95
CA HIS A 917 -37.56 -4.83 -24.74
C HIS A 917 -37.34 -3.58 -23.88
N TRP A 918 -36.85 -2.49 -24.48
CA TRP A 918 -36.62 -1.24 -23.75
C TRP A 918 -37.91 -0.56 -23.30
N LEU A 919 -38.97 -0.58 -24.14
CA LEU A 919 -40.28 -0.06 -23.76
C LEU A 919 -40.85 -0.82 -22.56
N TYR A 920 -40.81 -2.16 -22.60
CA TYR A 920 -41.28 -3.02 -21.51
C TYR A 920 -40.56 -2.68 -20.20
N MET A 921 -39.22 -2.64 -20.22
CA MET A 921 -38.43 -2.32 -19.03
C MET A 921 -38.74 -0.92 -18.50
N THR A 922 -38.87 0.07 -19.39
CA THR A 922 -39.20 1.45 -19.01
C THR A 922 -40.58 1.52 -18.33
N LEU A 923 -41.58 0.82 -18.87
CA LEU A 923 -42.92 0.76 -18.28
C LEU A 923 -42.92 0.06 -16.90
N ARG A 924 -42.19 -1.06 -16.75
CA ARG A 924 -42.04 -1.73 -15.45
C ARG A 924 -41.36 -0.83 -14.41
N ARG A 925 -40.35 -0.04 -14.82
CA ARG A 925 -39.66 0.92 -13.95
C ARG A 925 -40.53 2.11 -13.57
N LEU A 926 -41.54 2.42 -14.36
CA LEU A 926 -42.58 3.42 -14.05
C LEU A 926 -43.81 2.82 -13.34
N HIS A 927 -43.77 1.54 -12.94
CA HIS A 927 -44.88 0.82 -12.31
C HIS A 927 -46.16 0.76 -13.17
N ARG A 928 -46.02 0.71 -14.50
CA ARG A 928 -47.12 0.64 -15.48
C ARG A 928 -47.30 -0.79 -16.01
N ASP A 929 -47.60 -1.72 -15.10
CA ASP A 929 -47.55 -3.16 -15.39
C ASP A 929 -48.53 -3.63 -16.48
N ALA A 930 -49.75 -3.08 -16.52
CA ALA A 930 -50.75 -3.45 -17.53
C ALA A 930 -50.29 -3.06 -18.95
N GLU A 931 -49.67 -1.90 -19.09
CA GLU A 931 -49.13 -1.45 -20.37
C GLU A 931 -47.88 -2.24 -20.76
N ALA A 932 -47.02 -2.58 -19.79
CA ALA A 932 -45.88 -3.45 -20.03
C ALA A 932 -46.35 -4.82 -20.56
N ALA A 933 -47.41 -5.40 -19.99
CA ALA A 933 -47.98 -6.65 -20.47
C ALA A 933 -48.48 -6.55 -21.93
N ALA A 934 -49.10 -5.43 -22.31
CA ALA A 934 -49.56 -5.20 -23.68
C ALA A 934 -48.42 -5.18 -24.72
N VAL A 935 -47.22 -4.72 -24.34
CA VAL A 935 -46.03 -4.73 -25.21
C VAL A 935 -45.62 -6.16 -25.61
N LEU A 936 -45.92 -7.17 -24.79
CA LEU A 936 -45.57 -8.57 -25.05
C LEU A 936 -46.57 -9.30 -25.97
N ALA A 937 -47.74 -8.71 -26.23
CA ALA A 937 -48.80 -9.32 -27.04
C ALA A 937 -48.33 -9.73 -28.45
N PRO A 938 -47.66 -8.86 -29.25
CA PRO A 938 -47.21 -9.22 -30.59
C PRO A 938 -46.03 -10.20 -30.61
N ILE A 939 -45.34 -10.43 -29.49
CA ILE A 939 -44.11 -11.21 -29.46
C ILE A 939 -44.40 -12.72 -29.43
N THR A 940 -43.93 -13.47 -30.43
CA THR A 940 -44.13 -14.93 -30.53
C THR A 940 -42.79 -15.66 -30.67
N ALA A 941 -42.73 -16.94 -30.29
CA ALA A 941 -41.51 -17.74 -30.39
C ALA A 941 -41.05 -17.99 -31.83
N SER A 942 -41.94 -17.84 -32.82
CA SER A 942 -41.69 -18.13 -34.24
C SER A 942 -41.30 -16.91 -35.07
N MET A 943 -40.97 -15.77 -34.45
CA MET A 943 -40.55 -14.56 -35.16
C MET A 943 -39.21 -14.79 -35.89
N ASP A 944 -39.14 -14.38 -37.16
CA ASP A 944 -37.88 -14.33 -37.92
C ASP A 944 -37.09 -13.08 -37.48
N VAL A 945 -36.08 -13.27 -36.63
CA VAL A 945 -35.19 -12.22 -36.09
C VAL A 945 -33.76 -12.50 -36.57
N ILE A 946 -33.12 -11.51 -37.19
CA ILE A 946 -31.83 -11.67 -37.87
C ILE A 946 -30.64 -11.45 -36.91
N GLU A 947 -30.64 -10.37 -36.14
CA GLU A 947 -29.52 -9.92 -35.29
C GLU A 947 -29.91 -9.79 -33.81
N ASN A 948 -31.15 -9.39 -33.51
CA ASN A 948 -31.58 -9.02 -32.15
C ASN A 948 -32.15 -10.19 -31.31
N GLY A 949 -31.61 -11.40 -31.49
CA GLY A 949 -32.10 -12.62 -30.85
C GLY A 949 -32.07 -12.62 -29.31
N ALA A 950 -31.12 -11.92 -28.69
CA ALA A 950 -31.09 -11.77 -27.23
C ALA A 950 -32.33 -11.05 -26.68
N TYR A 951 -32.74 -9.95 -27.33
CA TYR A 951 -33.91 -9.19 -26.92
C TYR A 951 -35.20 -9.99 -27.10
N HIS A 952 -35.30 -10.78 -28.17
CA HIS A 952 -36.41 -11.71 -28.38
C HIS A 952 -36.54 -12.73 -27.26
N ARG A 953 -35.43 -13.40 -26.89
CA ARG A 953 -35.44 -14.38 -25.79
C ARG A 953 -35.76 -13.74 -24.43
N LEU A 954 -35.30 -12.51 -24.18
CA LEU A 954 -35.67 -11.74 -22.98
C LEU A 954 -37.17 -11.42 -22.93
N LEU A 955 -37.77 -11.03 -24.05
CA LEU A 955 -39.22 -10.80 -24.12
C LEU A 955 -40.02 -12.09 -23.88
N LEU A 956 -39.53 -13.25 -24.33
CA LEU A 956 -40.12 -14.56 -24.02
C LEU A 956 -39.99 -14.94 -22.54
N LEU A 957 -38.88 -14.56 -21.88
CA LEU A 957 -38.77 -14.64 -20.41
C LEU A 957 -39.82 -13.75 -19.73
N TYR A 958 -39.99 -12.51 -20.18
CA TYR A 958 -40.96 -11.57 -19.60
C TYR A 958 -42.40 -12.04 -19.78
N LYS A 959 -42.66 -12.82 -20.85
CA LYS A 959 -43.94 -13.47 -21.15
C LYS A 959 -44.16 -14.77 -20.35
N GLY A 960 -43.13 -15.28 -19.68
CA GLY A 960 -43.17 -16.53 -18.91
C GLY A 960 -43.03 -17.80 -19.75
N THR A 961 -42.67 -17.69 -21.04
CA THR A 961 -42.51 -18.84 -21.94
C THR A 961 -41.06 -19.36 -22.01
N LEU A 962 -40.11 -18.67 -21.38
CA LEU A 962 -38.71 -19.07 -21.23
C LEU A 962 -38.29 -18.87 -19.76
N ARG A 963 -37.35 -19.67 -19.25
CA ARG A 963 -36.86 -19.55 -17.87
C ARG A 963 -35.51 -18.85 -17.82
N GLU A 964 -35.23 -18.15 -16.73
CA GLU A 964 -33.96 -17.42 -16.51
C GLU A 964 -32.71 -18.32 -16.64
N GLN A 965 -32.82 -19.58 -16.19
CA GLN A 965 -31.72 -20.56 -16.21
C GLN A 965 -31.30 -20.92 -17.64
N ASP A 966 -32.27 -20.94 -18.56
CA ASP A 966 -32.03 -21.25 -19.98
C ASP A 966 -31.29 -20.10 -20.68
N LEU A 967 -31.41 -18.87 -20.16
CA LEU A 967 -30.75 -17.67 -20.65
C LEU A 967 -29.35 -17.46 -20.09
N LEU A 968 -29.11 -17.84 -18.83
CA LEU A 968 -27.83 -17.58 -18.13
C LEU A 968 -26.83 -18.75 -18.17
N LYS A 969 -27.20 -19.89 -18.76
CA LYS A 969 -26.44 -21.16 -18.73
C LYS A 969 -24.96 -21.02 -19.13
N ASN A 970 -24.66 -20.15 -20.09
CA ASN A 970 -23.32 -19.95 -20.64
C ASN A 970 -22.67 -18.63 -20.21
N PHE A 971 -23.34 -17.83 -19.37
CA PHE A 971 -22.73 -16.59 -18.89
C PHE A 971 -21.50 -16.98 -18.05
N GLY A 972 -20.32 -16.45 -18.40
CA GLY A 972 -19.01 -16.69 -17.77
C GLY A 972 -18.43 -15.42 -17.11
N ALA A 973 -17.13 -15.38 -16.84
CA ALA A 973 -16.43 -14.16 -16.39
C ALA A 973 -16.07 -13.23 -17.56
N ASP A 974 -15.87 -13.80 -18.76
CA ASP A 974 -15.54 -13.11 -20.01
C ASP A 974 -16.73 -13.11 -20.99
N GLY A 975 -17.96 -12.94 -20.48
CA GLY A 975 -19.21 -13.08 -21.26
C GLY A 975 -19.17 -12.33 -22.59
N SER A 976 -19.74 -12.94 -23.64
CA SER A 976 -19.89 -12.29 -24.95
C SER A 976 -20.82 -11.08 -24.87
N LEU A 977 -20.83 -10.25 -25.91
CA LEU A 977 -21.76 -9.10 -26.01
C LEU A 977 -23.23 -9.52 -25.82
N GLU A 978 -23.59 -10.68 -26.37
CA GLU A 978 -24.94 -11.25 -26.26
C GLU A 978 -25.23 -11.70 -24.82
N ASP A 979 -24.25 -12.30 -24.14
CA ASP A 979 -24.39 -12.73 -22.75
C ASP A 979 -24.58 -11.54 -21.82
N ILE A 980 -23.83 -10.44 -22.02
CA ILE A 980 -23.94 -9.22 -21.22
C ILE A 980 -25.31 -8.57 -21.39
N THR A 981 -25.81 -8.52 -22.62
CA THR A 981 -27.15 -7.98 -22.92
C THR A 981 -28.24 -8.83 -22.25
N THR A 982 -28.13 -10.15 -22.37
CA THR A 982 -29.05 -11.11 -21.74
C THR A 982 -29.01 -11.00 -20.21
N ALA A 983 -27.82 -10.99 -19.61
CA ALA A 983 -27.64 -10.91 -18.17
C ALA A 983 -28.21 -9.61 -17.59
N TYR A 984 -28.03 -8.47 -18.27
CA TYR A 984 -28.64 -7.22 -17.84
C TYR A 984 -30.17 -7.30 -17.86
N GLY A 985 -30.74 -7.82 -18.95
CA GLY A 985 -32.19 -7.98 -19.08
C GLY A 985 -32.81 -8.88 -18.01
N VAL A 986 -32.11 -9.95 -17.61
CA VAL A 986 -32.51 -10.82 -16.49
C VAL A 986 -32.34 -10.10 -15.15
N GLY A 987 -31.21 -9.42 -14.92
CA GLY A 987 -30.93 -8.65 -13.71
C GLY A 987 -31.96 -7.56 -13.46
N ASN A 988 -32.32 -6.79 -14.50
CA ASN A 988 -33.38 -5.80 -14.40
C ASN A 988 -34.76 -6.45 -14.17
N TRP A 989 -35.02 -7.64 -14.73
CA TRP A 989 -36.22 -8.42 -14.40
C TRP A 989 -36.26 -8.92 -12.96
N HIS A 990 -35.14 -9.26 -12.34
CA HIS A 990 -35.09 -9.46 -10.90
C HIS A 990 -35.42 -8.15 -10.14
N LEU A 991 -34.80 -7.04 -10.55
CA LEU A 991 -34.92 -5.74 -9.91
C LEU A 991 -36.38 -5.26 -9.81
N TYR A 992 -37.11 -5.16 -10.93
CA TYR A 992 -38.50 -4.69 -10.92
C TYR A 992 -39.52 -5.72 -10.41
N ASN A 993 -39.10 -6.95 -10.09
CA ASN A 993 -39.91 -7.94 -9.38
C ASN A 993 -39.49 -8.09 -7.90
N GLY A 994 -38.74 -7.14 -7.35
CA GLY A 994 -38.39 -7.09 -5.92
C GLY A 994 -37.25 -8.02 -5.48
N ARG A 995 -36.57 -8.70 -6.42
CA ARG A 995 -35.43 -9.60 -6.16
C ARG A 995 -34.10 -8.84 -6.27
N THR A 996 -33.88 -7.90 -5.36
CA THR A 996 -32.76 -6.95 -5.43
C THR A 996 -31.38 -7.61 -5.27
N ALA A 997 -31.27 -8.64 -4.43
CA ALA A 997 -30.01 -9.35 -4.22
C ALA A 997 -29.55 -10.10 -5.47
N GLU A 998 -30.47 -10.76 -6.17
CA GLU A 998 -30.21 -11.47 -7.42
C GLU A 998 -29.87 -10.49 -8.55
N ALA A 999 -30.55 -9.33 -8.59
CA ALA A 999 -30.22 -8.26 -9.52
C ALA A 999 -28.81 -7.72 -9.30
N ASP A 1000 -28.44 -7.38 -8.05
CA ASP A 1000 -27.10 -6.85 -7.74
C ASP A 1000 -25.99 -7.87 -8.00
N ALA A 1001 -26.24 -9.17 -7.73
CA ALA A 1001 -25.30 -10.23 -8.06
C ALA A 1001 -25.01 -10.29 -9.58
N LEU A 1002 -26.05 -10.16 -10.41
CA LEU A 1002 -25.90 -10.11 -11.87
C LEU A 1002 -25.23 -8.81 -12.33
N PHE A 1003 -25.60 -7.65 -11.81
CA PHE A 1003 -24.97 -6.39 -12.18
C PHE A 1003 -23.49 -6.35 -11.80
N THR A 1004 -23.14 -6.82 -10.60
CA THR A 1004 -21.76 -6.96 -10.13
C THR A 1004 -20.95 -7.86 -11.07
N ARG A 1005 -21.54 -8.96 -11.50
CA ARG A 1005 -20.91 -9.89 -12.42
C ARG A 1005 -20.74 -9.31 -13.83
N ILE A 1006 -21.73 -8.57 -14.33
CA ILE A 1006 -21.65 -7.86 -15.62
C ILE A 1006 -20.51 -6.85 -15.60
N VAL A 1007 -20.40 -6.03 -14.54
CA VAL A 1007 -19.34 -5.02 -14.47
C VAL A 1007 -17.94 -5.62 -14.24
N ALA A 1008 -17.85 -6.90 -13.87
CA ALA A 1008 -16.57 -7.61 -13.81
C ALA A 1008 -16.03 -8.00 -15.19
N ALA A 1009 -16.90 -8.09 -16.22
CA ALA A 1009 -16.52 -8.41 -17.60
C ALA A 1009 -15.90 -7.19 -18.30
N LYS A 1010 -14.70 -6.78 -17.85
CA LYS A 1010 -14.04 -5.54 -18.28
C LYS A 1010 -13.84 -5.45 -19.80
N SER A 1011 -13.77 -6.56 -20.55
CA SER A 1011 -13.65 -6.52 -22.03
C SER A 1011 -14.89 -5.97 -22.73
N GLN A 1012 -16.05 -5.95 -22.07
CA GLN A 1012 -17.33 -5.54 -22.63
C GLN A 1012 -17.81 -4.18 -22.12
N TRP A 1013 -16.94 -3.37 -21.51
CA TRP A 1013 -17.35 -2.14 -20.84
C TRP A 1013 -18.03 -1.11 -21.77
N ALA A 1014 -17.74 -1.17 -23.07
CA ALA A 1014 -18.37 -0.29 -24.07
C ALA A 1014 -19.79 -0.73 -24.49
N SER A 1015 -20.24 -1.92 -24.09
CA SER A 1015 -21.57 -2.45 -24.43
C SER A 1015 -22.69 -1.77 -23.62
N PHE A 1016 -23.90 -1.74 -24.19
CA PHE A 1016 -25.05 -1.17 -23.51
C PHE A 1016 -25.44 -1.94 -22.24
N GLY A 1017 -25.43 -3.27 -22.26
CA GLY A 1017 -25.73 -4.08 -21.07
C GLY A 1017 -24.77 -3.84 -19.90
N TYR A 1018 -23.48 -3.59 -20.19
CA TYR A 1018 -22.52 -3.19 -19.17
C TYR A 1018 -22.82 -1.79 -18.63
N LEU A 1019 -22.96 -0.81 -19.53
CA LEU A 1019 -23.22 0.58 -19.18
C LEU A 1019 -24.51 0.73 -18.36
N THR A 1020 -25.54 -0.07 -18.64
CA THR A 1020 -26.82 -0.04 -17.92
C THR A 1020 -26.73 -0.70 -16.56
N ALA A 1021 -26.03 -1.84 -16.43
CA ALA A 1021 -25.74 -2.45 -15.14
C ALA A 1021 -24.92 -1.51 -14.23
N GLU A 1022 -23.93 -0.85 -14.81
CA GLU A 1022 -23.11 0.17 -14.15
C GLU A 1022 -23.97 1.35 -13.65
N ALA A 1023 -24.89 1.84 -14.48
CA ALA A 1023 -25.81 2.92 -14.11
C ALA A 1023 -26.77 2.53 -12.96
N GLU A 1024 -27.26 1.28 -12.92
CA GLU A 1024 -28.06 0.81 -11.79
C GLU A 1024 -27.26 0.78 -10.48
N ARG A 1025 -26.01 0.29 -10.54
CA ARG A 1025 -25.15 0.27 -9.35
C ARG A 1025 -24.77 1.68 -8.88
N ALA A 1026 -24.55 2.62 -9.81
CA ALA A 1026 -24.31 4.02 -9.48
C ALA A 1026 -25.52 4.66 -8.79
N ARG A 1027 -26.75 4.37 -9.25
CA ARG A 1027 -27.99 4.83 -8.59
C ARG A 1027 -28.16 4.28 -7.18
N ALA A 1028 -27.87 3.00 -6.98
CA ALA A 1028 -28.00 2.34 -5.67
C ALA A 1028 -27.00 2.87 -4.63
N ALA A 1029 -25.86 3.42 -5.04
CA ALA A 1029 -24.85 3.97 -4.13
C ALA A 1029 -25.18 5.37 -3.57
N VAL A 1030 -26.19 6.05 -4.15
CA VAL A 1030 -26.63 7.41 -3.75
C VAL A 1030 -27.89 7.35 -2.86
N GLN A 1031 -28.53 6.19 -2.76
CA GLN A 1031 -29.67 5.89 -1.88
C GLN A 1031 -29.16 5.28 -0.57
#